data_AF-A0A7I7X1I3-F1
#
_entry.id   AF-A0A7I7X1I3-F1
#
_cell.length_a   1.000
_cell.length_b   1.000
_cell.length_c   1.000
_cell.angle_alpha   90.00
_cell.angle_beta   90.00
_cell.angle_gamma   90.00
#
_symmetry.space_group_name_H-M   'P 1'
#
loop_
_entity.id
_entity.type
_entity.pdbx_description
1 polymer ?
#
loop_
_entity_poly.entity_id
_entity_poly.type
_entity_poly.pdbx_seq_one_letter_code
_entity_poly.pdbx_strand_id
1 'polypeptide(L)'
;MAAVAAVGAAGIAARRAAAPRTRKYSSSPLSPEWTPRPAEYGVGVRRNVAVQMSDGVVLRADVHYPTVPETGQPAPGPFPVLLSLTPYGKLAPPPAAQIGGGPTPRLIRRGYIEAMVDVRGTGASGGSFEMFGPDQARDGAELVAWAAKLPNSNGRVGMFGISYLAINQLFTAASVGPDSPLKAIFPVMAANDFYRDVATMGGATHMPAVRGYGAVYSMLNVINPTLEFLARGGHERPRAGGLAAVRQRGKDQRNYFWPLIADVSAGGEAAYDGPVWDRMRSDPLLPAIAANNVAVFLVGGWHDAFQRGAPLNYAALQNSSVGRPASAPMEPGQPTVDRIRLLMGPWYHVSDFDGLQMQDLQLRWFDYWLKDDETAAISGSPFTFQAIGDRRWYHTGQYPIPEAEPTRLYLAHDGRLADDAPAEQTVAKLTYRSRGPVSGRSLEQWSLGLNSYVTASAGGRTRYDQDNSRLHRGALTYTTEPFGSPTLLAGPITLSVQATADTTETLWVAHLDDVAPEGASRPLTMGALLGSHRKLDPARTWYLPDGTVLRPHHISTRDAVQPVEPGQLTRYDIEIFPTAALITPGHRLRLTLTTYDFPHLVPNVPTRRALAGGLYQVHQGGPTPSFLVLPLADPDSLG
;
A
#
# COMPACT_ATOMS: atom_id res chain seq x y z
N MET A 1 -14.20 24.32 1.89
CA MET A 1 -14.17 24.05 0.44
C MET A 1 -13.27 25.10 -0.21
N ALA A 2 -12.55 24.75 -1.28
CA ALA A 2 -11.53 25.55 -2.01
C ALA A 2 -10.03 25.34 -1.67
N ALA A 3 -9.58 24.12 -1.35
CA ALA A 3 -8.11 23.83 -1.28
C ALA A 3 -7.66 22.50 -1.93
N VAL A 4 -8.55 21.76 -2.60
CA VAL A 4 -8.18 20.49 -3.29
C VAL A 4 -8.62 20.49 -4.77
N ALA A 5 -9.03 21.64 -5.30
CA ALA A 5 -9.53 21.78 -6.68
C ALA A 5 -8.79 22.84 -7.50
N ALA A 6 -7.54 23.17 -7.15
CA ALA A 6 -6.72 24.12 -7.90
C ALA A 6 -5.30 23.59 -8.12
N VAL A 7 -5.19 22.53 -8.93
CA VAL A 7 -4.03 22.36 -9.82
C VAL A 7 -4.59 22.29 -11.25
N GLY A 8 -5.27 23.38 -11.61
CA GLY A 8 -5.75 23.62 -12.97
C GLY A 8 -4.86 24.68 -13.61
N ALA A 9 -4.19 24.30 -14.70
CA ALA A 9 -3.63 25.19 -15.71
C ALA A 9 -2.71 26.33 -15.22
N ALA A 10 -1.51 25.99 -14.73
CA ALA A 10 -0.38 26.92 -14.83
C ALA A 10 0.31 26.67 -16.18
N GLY A 11 0.31 27.68 -17.05
CA GLY A 11 0.89 27.63 -18.38
C GLY A 11 2.34 27.15 -18.35
N ILE A 12 2.62 26.07 -19.07
CA ILE A 12 3.97 25.65 -19.40
C ILE A 12 4.49 26.69 -20.40
N ALA A 13 5.09 27.76 -19.88
CA ALA A 13 6.05 28.51 -20.67
C ALA A 13 7.15 27.51 -21.04
N ALA A 14 7.34 27.30 -22.34
CA ALA A 14 8.34 26.40 -22.90
C ALA A 14 9.75 26.85 -22.47
N ARG A 15 10.17 26.44 -21.27
CA ARG A 15 11.58 26.43 -20.90
C ARG A 15 12.24 25.36 -21.75
N ARG A 16 13.27 25.75 -22.51
CA ARG A 16 14.12 24.84 -23.28
C ARG A 16 14.41 23.61 -22.42
N ALA A 17 14.00 22.44 -22.90
CA ALA A 17 14.27 21.18 -22.25
C ALA A 17 15.78 21.09 -22.00
N ALA A 18 16.17 21.12 -20.72
CA ALA A 18 17.53 20.75 -20.36
C ALA A 18 17.76 19.33 -20.88
N ALA A 19 18.96 19.06 -21.42
CA ALA A 19 19.32 17.72 -21.86
C ALA A 19 18.96 16.71 -20.75
N PRO A 20 18.27 15.61 -21.06
CA PRO A 20 17.86 14.64 -20.06
C PRO A 20 19.10 14.18 -19.30
N ARG A 21 19.18 14.50 -18.00
CA ARG A 21 20.24 13.96 -17.16
C ARG A 21 20.15 12.44 -17.24
N THR A 22 21.27 11.79 -17.57
CA THR A 22 21.33 10.33 -17.54
C THR A 22 20.94 9.87 -16.14
N ARG A 23 19.81 9.16 -16.04
CA ARG A 23 19.29 8.67 -14.77
C ARG A 23 20.27 7.62 -14.27
N LYS A 24 20.91 7.87 -13.12
CA LYS A 24 21.76 6.86 -12.48
C LYS A 24 20.84 5.78 -11.92
N TYR A 25 20.94 4.58 -12.46
CA TYR A 25 20.22 3.41 -11.96
C TYR A 25 20.95 2.82 -10.76
N SER A 26 20.21 2.38 -9.74
CA SER A 26 20.78 1.56 -8.67
C SER A 26 20.83 0.10 -9.11
N SER A 27 21.89 -0.62 -8.76
CA SER A 27 21.93 -2.08 -8.90
C SER A 27 20.81 -2.71 -8.07
N SER A 28 20.26 -3.82 -8.56
CA SER A 28 19.27 -4.59 -7.81
C SER A 28 19.91 -5.24 -6.58
N PRO A 29 19.28 -5.16 -5.39
CA PRO A 29 19.79 -5.83 -4.19
C PRO A 29 19.69 -7.36 -4.26
N LEU A 30 18.82 -7.87 -5.13
CA LEU A 30 18.48 -9.28 -5.16
C LEU A 30 19.37 -10.10 -6.09
N SER A 31 20.25 -9.47 -6.87
CA SER A 31 21.56 -9.98 -7.29
C SER A 31 22.26 -8.90 -8.13
N PRO A 32 23.42 -8.38 -7.71
CA PRO A 32 24.18 -7.44 -8.51
C PRO A 32 24.78 -8.07 -9.80
N GLU A 33 24.87 -9.41 -9.88
CA GLU A 33 25.53 -10.14 -10.96
C GLU A 33 24.60 -10.63 -12.08
N TRP A 34 23.28 -10.64 -11.87
CA TRP A 34 22.35 -11.05 -12.94
C TRP A 34 22.23 -9.95 -13.98
N THR A 35 22.33 -10.32 -15.26
CA THR A 35 22.16 -9.39 -16.37
C THR A 35 20.95 -9.76 -17.21
N PRO A 36 20.13 -8.78 -17.63
CA PRO A 36 18.97 -9.07 -18.46
C PRO A 36 19.44 -9.56 -19.82
N ARG A 37 18.85 -10.65 -20.30
CA ARG A 37 19.08 -11.18 -21.65
C ARG A 37 18.93 -10.11 -22.74
N PRO A 38 19.56 -10.28 -23.93
CA PRO A 38 19.47 -9.29 -25.00
C PRO A 38 18.03 -8.99 -25.44
N ALA A 39 17.80 -7.76 -25.90
CA ALA A 39 16.55 -7.37 -26.56
C ALA A 39 16.63 -7.81 -28.03
N GLU A 40 15.90 -8.87 -28.37
CA GLU A 40 15.97 -9.55 -29.67
C GLU A 40 14.80 -9.21 -30.60
N TYR A 41 13.72 -8.65 -30.06
CA TYR A 41 12.46 -8.45 -30.79
C TYR A 41 12.08 -6.97 -30.92
N GLY A 42 11.29 -6.65 -31.94
CA GLY A 42 10.50 -5.43 -32.03
C GLY A 42 9.19 -5.53 -31.24
N VAL A 43 8.34 -4.51 -31.33
CA VAL A 43 7.05 -4.43 -30.62
C VAL A 43 5.92 -4.14 -31.60
N GLY A 44 4.98 -5.08 -31.72
CA GLY A 44 3.70 -4.90 -32.39
C GLY A 44 2.57 -4.68 -31.38
N VAL A 45 1.40 -4.20 -31.85
CA VAL A 45 0.23 -3.99 -31.00
C VAL A 45 -1.08 -4.30 -31.74
N ARG A 46 -2.00 -5.00 -31.08
CA ARG A 46 -3.42 -5.12 -31.45
C ARG A 46 -4.25 -4.41 -30.41
N ARG A 47 -4.97 -3.34 -30.81
CA ARG A 47 -5.75 -2.52 -29.88
C ARG A 47 -7.19 -2.97 -29.78
N ASN A 48 -7.78 -2.82 -28.59
CA ASN A 48 -9.19 -3.05 -28.29
C ASN A 48 -9.74 -4.42 -28.73
N VAL A 49 -8.90 -5.45 -28.61
CA VAL A 49 -9.31 -6.85 -28.77
C VAL A 49 -10.50 -7.11 -27.85
N ALA A 50 -11.60 -7.61 -28.42
CA ALA A 50 -12.80 -7.97 -27.67
C ALA A 50 -12.56 -9.28 -26.93
N VAL A 51 -12.86 -9.30 -25.63
CA VAL A 51 -12.88 -10.53 -24.86
C VAL A 51 -14.27 -10.68 -24.24
N GLN A 52 -15.02 -11.66 -24.72
CA GLN A 52 -16.36 -11.95 -24.21
C GLN A 52 -16.24 -12.82 -22.96
N MET A 53 -16.72 -12.31 -21.83
CA MET A 53 -16.81 -13.04 -20.56
C MET A 53 -18.00 -13.99 -20.58
N SER A 54 -18.03 -14.94 -19.65
CA SER A 54 -19.07 -15.97 -19.51
C SER A 54 -20.49 -15.41 -19.32
N ASP A 55 -20.61 -14.22 -18.75
CA ASP A 55 -21.87 -13.50 -18.54
C ASP A 55 -22.30 -12.62 -19.73
N GLY A 56 -21.55 -12.65 -20.83
CA GLY A 56 -21.82 -11.89 -22.05
C GLY A 56 -21.25 -10.47 -22.05
N VAL A 57 -20.67 -9.99 -20.95
CA VAL A 57 -19.97 -8.69 -20.96
C VAL A 57 -18.70 -8.78 -21.79
N VAL A 58 -18.44 -7.75 -22.59
CA VAL A 58 -17.24 -7.65 -23.44
C VAL A 58 -16.24 -6.69 -22.81
N LEU A 59 -15.09 -7.23 -22.42
CA LEU A 59 -13.93 -6.46 -21.98
C LEU A 59 -13.01 -6.13 -23.17
N ARG A 60 -12.16 -5.12 -23.01
CA ARG A 60 -11.27 -4.60 -24.06
C ARG A 60 -9.81 -4.64 -23.67
N ALA A 61 -9.02 -5.34 -24.49
CA ALA A 61 -7.60 -5.54 -24.29
C ALA A 61 -6.75 -4.86 -25.37
N ASP A 62 -5.63 -4.27 -24.98
CA ASP A 62 -4.53 -3.96 -25.88
C ASP A 62 -3.46 -5.04 -25.71
N VAL A 63 -3.16 -5.76 -26.80
CA VAL A 63 -2.20 -6.87 -26.83
C VAL A 63 -0.95 -6.43 -27.57
N HIS A 64 0.13 -6.21 -26.82
CA HIS A 64 1.46 -5.97 -27.36
C HIS A 64 2.21 -7.28 -27.51
N TYR A 65 2.90 -7.48 -28.64
CA TYR A 65 3.53 -8.76 -28.96
C TYR A 65 4.90 -8.58 -29.62
N PRO A 66 5.80 -9.56 -29.48
CA PRO A 66 7.11 -9.51 -30.12
C PRO A 66 7.03 -9.57 -31.64
N THR A 67 7.82 -8.76 -32.34
CA THR A 67 7.96 -8.80 -33.81
C THR A 67 9.40 -9.09 -34.22
N VAL A 68 9.59 -9.59 -35.43
CA VAL A 68 10.91 -9.65 -36.07
C VAL A 68 11.36 -8.21 -36.35
N PRO A 69 12.49 -7.71 -35.82
CA PRO A 69 12.90 -6.31 -35.94
C PRO A 69 12.97 -5.80 -37.37
N GLU A 70 13.43 -6.63 -38.31
CA GLU A 70 13.70 -6.25 -39.70
C GLU A 70 12.41 -6.12 -40.51
N THR A 71 11.40 -6.93 -40.21
CA THR A 71 10.17 -7.03 -41.03
C THR A 71 8.94 -6.42 -40.36
N GLY A 72 8.99 -6.24 -39.03
CA GLY A 72 7.84 -5.82 -38.23
C GLY A 72 6.73 -6.88 -38.11
N GLN A 73 6.93 -8.07 -38.68
CA GLN A 73 5.95 -9.16 -38.63
C GLN A 73 5.94 -9.85 -37.26
N PRO A 74 4.82 -10.45 -36.82
CA PRO A 74 4.78 -11.22 -35.58
C PRO A 74 5.90 -12.26 -35.53
N ALA A 75 6.69 -12.26 -34.45
CA ALA A 75 7.74 -13.26 -34.26
C ALA A 75 7.11 -14.65 -33.99
N PRO A 76 7.75 -15.75 -34.43
CA PRO A 76 7.12 -17.09 -34.43
C PRO A 76 6.83 -17.67 -33.04
N GLY A 77 7.38 -17.10 -31.96
CA GLY A 77 7.15 -17.58 -30.58
C GLY A 77 7.65 -19.02 -30.36
N PRO A 78 7.08 -19.75 -29.37
CA PRO A 78 6.04 -19.32 -28.45
C PRO A 78 6.58 -18.39 -27.33
N PHE A 79 5.73 -17.52 -26.77
CA PHE A 79 6.07 -16.55 -25.73
C PHE A 79 5.11 -16.62 -24.54
N PRO A 80 5.57 -16.46 -23.29
CA PRO A 80 4.67 -16.25 -22.17
C PRO A 80 3.94 -14.92 -22.24
N VAL A 81 2.80 -14.84 -21.54
CA VAL A 81 1.91 -13.67 -21.53
C VAL A 81 1.94 -13.00 -20.16
N LEU A 82 2.11 -11.68 -20.14
CA LEU A 82 1.97 -10.84 -18.96
C LEU A 82 0.65 -10.08 -19.03
N LEU A 83 -0.21 -10.30 -18.06
CA LEU A 83 -1.55 -9.73 -17.97
C LEU A 83 -1.59 -8.62 -16.91
N SER A 84 -2.21 -7.49 -17.25
CA SER A 84 -2.45 -6.38 -16.34
C SER A 84 -3.88 -5.88 -16.47
N LEU A 85 -4.56 -5.71 -15.33
CA LEU A 85 -5.99 -5.38 -15.25
C LEU A 85 -6.18 -3.99 -14.64
N THR A 86 -6.49 -2.99 -15.47
CA THR A 86 -6.44 -1.58 -15.10
C THR A 86 -7.84 -0.93 -15.05
N PRO A 87 -8.16 -0.17 -13.99
CA PRO A 87 -9.33 0.72 -13.96
C PRO A 87 -9.01 2.12 -14.49
N TYR A 88 -7.75 2.36 -14.86
CA TYR A 88 -7.21 3.69 -15.13
C TYR A 88 -7.13 4.02 -16.61
N GLY A 89 -7.56 3.10 -17.49
CA GLY A 89 -7.48 3.19 -18.94
C GLY A 89 -6.12 2.81 -19.52
N LYS A 90 -6.15 2.03 -20.61
CA LYS A 90 -4.95 1.54 -21.32
C LYS A 90 -4.08 2.64 -21.95
N LEU A 91 -4.58 3.87 -22.08
CA LEU A 91 -3.89 5.03 -22.68
C LEU A 91 -3.69 6.21 -21.71
N ALA A 92 -3.68 5.95 -20.39
CA ALA A 92 -3.52 7.01 -19.40
C ALA A 92 -2.21 7.80 -19.63
N PRO A 93 -2.23 9.16 -19.66
CA PRO A 93 -1.02 9.95 -19.79
C PRO A 93 -0.26 10.03 -18.46
N PRO A 94 1.04 10.35 -18.44
CA PRO A 94 1.75 10.65 -17.19
C PRO A 94 1.05 11.78 -16.40
N PRO A 95 0.99 11.72 -15.06
CA PRO A 95 1.54 10.70 -14.16
C PRO A 95 0.68 9.43 -14.04
N ALA A 96 -0.57 9.46 -14.52
CA ALA A 96 -1.50 8.35 -14.40
C ALA A 96 -0.99 7.07 -15.07
N ALA A 97 -0.16 7.17 -16.12
CA ALA A 97 0.56 6.03 -16.72
C ALA A 97 1.40 5.20 -15.71
N GLN A 98 1.93 5.84 -14.66
CA GLN A 98 2.78 5.14 -13.69
C GLN A 98 2.00 4.18 -12.80
N ILE A 99 0.75 4.52 -12.49
CA ILE A 99 -0.18 3.65 -11.75
C ILE A 99 -1.11 2.86 -12.66
N GLY A 100 -1.38 3.42 -13.84
CA GLY A 100 -2.30 2.95 -14.86
C GLY A 100 -1.82 1.74 -15.64
N GLY A 101 -0.51 1.51 -15.59
CA GLY A 101 0.18 0.63 -16.52
C GLY A 101 0.41 1.30 -17.87
N GLY A 102 1.12 0.58 -18.72
CA GLY A 102 1.39 0.89 -20.12
C GLY A 102 2.28 -0.21 -20.69
N PRO A 103 2.43 -0.29 -22.03
CA PRO A 103 3.31 -1.29 -22.60
C PRO A 103 4.70 -1.20 -21.98
N THR A 104 5.29 -2.36 -21.73
CA THR A 104 6.64 -2.46 -21.19
C THR A 104 7.59 -2.98 -22.27
N PRO A 105 8.06 -2.12 -23.21
CA PRO A 105 8.97 -2.54 -24.28
C PRO A 105 10.19 -3.33 -23.80
N ARG A 106 10.66 -3.07 -22.58
CA ARG A 106 11.79 -3.80 -22.01
C ARG A 106 11.53 -5.31 -21.92
N LEU A 107 10.32 -5.72 -21.53
CA LEU A 107 9.90 -7.13 -21.43
C LEU A 107 9.46 -7.64 -22.80
N ILE A 108 8.68 -6.87 -23.57
CA ILE A 108 8.19 -7.30 -24.90
C ILE A 108 9.34 -7.60 -25.87
N ARG A 109 10.35 -6.72 -25.92
CA ARG A 109 11.55 -6.93 -26.75
C ARG A 109 12.40 -8.13 -26.30
N ARG A 110 12.07 -8.74 -25.17
CA ARG A 110 12.67 -9.97 -24.61
C ARG A 110 11.66 -11.11 -24.60
N GLY A 111 10.79 -11.17 -25.60
CA GLY A 111 9.95 -12.33 -25.87
C GLY A 111 8.85 -12.53 -24.82
N TYR A 112 8.12 -11.46 -24.51
CA TYR A 112 6.87 -11.51 -23.76
C TYR A 112 5.74 -10.92 -24.60
N ILE A 113 4.56 -11.54 -24.56
CA ILE A 113 3.32 -10.89 -24.96
C ILE A 113 2.81 -10.14 -23.73
N GLU A 114 2.34 -8.91 -23.90
CA GLU A 114 1.73 -8.12 -22.83
C GLU A 114 0.28 -7.78 -23.18
N ALA A 115 -0.66 -8.20 -22.35
CA ALA A 115 -2.08 -7.91 -22.49
C ALA A 115 -2.54 -6.99 -21.36
N MET A 116 -2.92 -5.76 -21.71
CA MET A 116 -3.52 -4.79 -20.80
C MET A 116 -5.03 -4.77 -21.01
N VAL A 117 -5.82 -4.94 -19.96
CA VAL A 117 -7.29 -5.01 -20.06
C VAL A 117 -7.92 -3.93 -19.19
N ASP A 118 -8.86 -3.17 -19.76
CA ASP A 118 -9.72 -2.31 -18.96
C ASP A 118 -10.68 -3.19 -18.14
N VAL A 119 -10.69 -3.05 -16.82
CA VAL A 119 -11.64 -3.79 -15.98
C VAL A 119 -13.07 -3.39 -16.32
N ARG A 120 -14.02 -4.28 -16.01
CA ARG A 120 -15.46 -4.08 -16.17
C ARG A 120 -15.92 -2.67 -15.76
N GLY A 121 -16.68 -2.03 -16.64
CA GLY A 121 -17.21 -0.68 -16.43
C GLY A 121 -16.20 0.47 -16.54
N THR A 122 -14.96 0.22 -16.98
CA THR A 122 -13.92 1.25 -17.17
C THR A 122 -13.39 1.28 -18.59
N GLY A 123 -12.74 2.39 -18.97
CA GLY A 123 -12.13 2.56 -20.29
C GLY A 123 -13.07 2.20 -21.44
N ALA A 124 -12.65 1.26 -22.29
CA ALA A 124 -13.42 0.76 -23.43
C ALA A 124 -14.29 -0.48 -23.11
N SER A 125 -14.17 -1.04 -21.91
CA SER A 125 -14.90 -2.24 -21.49
C SER A 125 -16.38 -1.97 -21.19
N GLY A 126 -17.22 -2.99 -21.41
CA GLY A 126 -18.64 -2.98 -21.04
C GLY A 126 -18.88 -3.28 -19.56
N GLY A 127 -20.16 -3.41 -19.19
CA GLY A 127 -20.59 -3.66 -17.81
C GLY A 127 -20.58 -2.41 -16.91
N SER A 128 -20.75 -2.63 -15.61
CA SER A 128 -20.78 -1.58 -14.59
C SER A 128 -19.63 -1.74 -13.61
N PHE A 129 -19.08 -0.62 -13.15
CA PHE A 129 -17.93 -0.60 -12.26
C PHE A 129 -18.34 -0.85 -10.82
N GLU A 130 -17.76 -1.87 -10.22
CA GLU A 130 -17.78 -2.14 -8.79
C GLU A 130 -16.36 -2.50 -8.35
N MET A 131 -15.78 -1.73 -7.44
CA MET A 131 -14.39 -1.89 -7.02
C MET A 131 -14.17 -3.25 -6.35
N PHE A 132 -13.32 -4.09 -6.98
CA PHE A 132 -13.00 -5.46 -6.55
C PHE A 132 -14.22 -6.36 -6.29
N GLY A 133 -15.35 -6.08 -6.94
CA GLY A 133 -16.54 -6.94 -6.84
C GLY A 133 -16.28 -8.38 -7.34
N PRO A 134 -17.16 -9.33 -6.97
CA PRO A 134 -16.99 -10.75 -7.31
C PRO A 134 -16.88 -11.01 -8.82
N ASP A 135 -17.52 -10.19 -9.64
CA ASP A 135 -17.41 -10.29 -11.10
C ASP A 135 -15.99 -9.95 -11.60
N GLN A 136 -15.27 -9.00 -10.98
CA GLN A 136 -13.89 -8.70 -11.40
C GLN A 136 -12.92 -9.84 -11.09
N ALA A 137 -13.14 -10.57 -9.99
CA ALA A 137 -12.35 -11.73 -9.64
C ALA A 137 -12.58 -12.89 -10.64
N ARG A 138 -13.84 -13.11 -11.04
CA ARG A 138 -14.21 -14.06 -12.10
C ARG A 138 -13.64 -13.65 -13.46
N ASP A 139 -13.81 -12.39 -13.85
CA ASP A 139 -13.25 -11.81 -15.07
C ASP A 139 -11.73 -12.06 -15.11
N GLY A 140 -11.03 -11.87 -13.98
CA GLY A 140 -9.59 -12.14 -13.87
C GLY A 140 -9.22 -13.59 -14.22
N ALA A 141 -9.92 -14.58 -13.67
CA ALA A 141 -9.67 -15.99 -13.96
C ALA A 141 -9.98 -16.35 -15.43
N GLU A 142 -11.06 -15.81 -15.99
CA GLU A 142 -11.40 -15.99 -17.42
C GLU A 142 -10.37 -15.34 -18.34
N LEU A 143 -9.88 -14.15 -17.97
CA LEU A 143 -8.84 -13.44 -18.71
C LEU A 143 -7.49 -14.16 -18.66
N VAL A 144 -7.13 -14.83 -17.56
CA VAL A 144 -5.96 -15.71 -17.50
C VAL A 144 -6.10 -16.85 -18.52
N ALA A 145 -7.27 -17.50 -18.57
CA ALA A 145 -7.52 -18.60 -19.52
C ALA A 145 -7.53 -18.13 -20.98
N TRP A 146 -8.04 -16.93 -21.25
CA TRP A 146 -7.99 -16.28 -22.55
C TRP A 146 -6.55 -15.91 -22.95
N ALA A 147 -5.80 -15.29 -22.04
CA ALA A 147 -4.42 -14.84 -22.26
C ALA A 147 -3.52 -16.01 -22.65
N ALA A 148 -3.65 -17.15 -21.97
CA ALA A 148 -2.90 -18.37 -22.26
C ALA A 148 -3.12 -18.92 -23.69
N LYS A 149 -4.19 -18.50 -24.38
CA LYS A 149 -4.56 -18.96 -25.73
C LYS A 149 -4.29 -17.92 -26.82
N LEU A 150 -3.64 -16.81 -26.49
CA LEU A 150 -3.28 -15.80 -27.48
C LEU A 150 -2.36 -16.40 -28.56
N PRO A 151 -2.40 -15.88 -29.80
CA PRO A 151 -1.49 -16.32 -30.86
C PRO A 151 -0.03 -16.23 -30.42
N ASN A 152 0.73 -17.30 -30.69
CA ASN A 152 2.13 -17.47 -30.30
C ASN A 152 2.35 -17.48 -28.77
N SER A 153 1.33 -17.73 -27.96
CA SER A 153 1.49 -17.96 -26.52
C SER A 153 2.11 -19.34 -26.22
N ASN A 154 2.94 -19.43 -25.19
CA ASN A 154 3.41 -20.71 -24.64
C ASN A 154 2.45 -21.32 -23.60
N GLY A 155 1.28 -20.71 -23.38
CA GLY A 155 0.28 -21.18 -22.42
C GLY A 155 0.54 -20.79 -20.96
N ARG A 156 1.64 -20.09 -20.64
CA ARG A 156 1.93 -19.61 -19.29
C ARG A 156 1.64 -18.12 -19.17
N VAL A 157 0.99 -17.75 -18.06
CA VAL A 157 0.57 -16.39 -17.76
C VAL A 157 1.23 -15.91 -16.47
N GLY A 158 1.78 -14.71 -16.51
CA GLY A 158 2.09 -13.93 -15.33
C GLY A 158 1.21 -12.69 -15.23
N MET A 159 1.12 -12.11 -14.04
CA MET A 159 0.48 -10.80 -13.87
C MET A 159 1.39 -9.81 -13.17
N PHE A 160 1.22 -8.52 -13.47
CA PHE A 160 2.01 -7.46 -12.86
C PHE A 160 1.25 -6.13 -12.84
N GLY A 161 1.74 -5.20 -12.03
CA GLY A 161 1.21 -3.86 -11.92
C GLY A 161 1.23 -3.34 -10.49
N ILE A 162 0.86 -2.08 -10.34
CA ILE A 162 0.91 -1.33 -9.09
C ILE A 162 -0.49 -0.96 -8.60
N SER A 163 -0.65 -0.79 -7.28
CA SER A 163 -1.88 -0.25 -6.68
C SER A 163 -3.09 -1.14 -6.96
N TYR A 164 -4.12 -0.62 -7.64
CA TYR A 164 -5.29 -1.41 -8.03
C TYR A 164 -4.93 -2.64 -8.87
N LEU A 165 -3.98 -2.51 -9.81
CA LEU A 165 -3.52 -3.65 -10.61
C LEU A 165 -2.87 -4.71 -9.71
N ALA A 166 -2.20 -4.29 -8.63
CA ALA A 166 -1.58 -5.18 -7.67
C ALA A 166 -2.60 -5.89 -6.77
N ILE A 167 -3.62 -5.19 -6.30
CA ILE A 167 -4.72 -5.79 -5.53
C ILE A 167 -5.47 -6.78 -6.43
N ASN A 168 -5.79 -6.39 -7.67
CA ASN A 168 -6.49 -7.25 -8.62
C ASN A 168 -5.70 -8.55 -8.93
N GLN A 169 -4.36 -8.52 -8.93
CA GLN A 169 -3.54 -9.73 -9.02
C GLN A 169 -3.82 -10.72 -7.89
N LEU A 170 -3.96 -10.24 -6.64
CA LEU A 170 -4.25 -11.11 -5.49
C LEU A 170 -5.64 -11.75 -5.62
N PHE A 171 -6.65 -10.97 -6.03
CA PHE A 171 -8.00 -11.48 -6.27
C PHE A 171 -8.04 -12.50 -7.40
N THR A 172 -7.33 -12.23 -8.50
CA THR A 172 -7.24 -13.14 -9.64
C THR A 172 -6.52 -14.43 -9.26
N ALA A 173 -5.37 -14.33 -8.58
CA ALA A 173 -4.58 -15.49 -8.15
C ALA A 173 -5.32 -16.38 -7.14
N ALA A 174 -6.23 -15.82 -6.33
CA ALA A 174 -7.08 -16.58 -5.44
C ALA A 174 -8.25 -17.26 -6.17
N SER A 175 -8.69 -16.70 -7.29
CA SER A 175 -9.86 -17.16 -8.05
C SER A 175 -9.54 -18.20 -9.12
N VAL A 176 -8.26 -18.46 -9.38
CA VAL A 176 -7.83 -19.56 -10.24
C VAL A 176 -7.74 -20.88 -9.47
N GLY A 177 -7.44 -21.99 -10.14
CA GLY A 177 -7.11 -23.28 -9.50
C GLY A 177 -5.61 -23.61 -9.60
N PRO A 178 -5.14 -24.68 -8.94
CA PRO A 178 -3.72 -25.09 -8.95
C PRO A 178 -3.18 -25.44 -10.34
N ASP A 179 -4.04 -25.94 -11.23
CA ASP A 179 -3.67 -26.28 -12.62
C ASP A 179 -3.77 -25.08 -13.59
N SER A 180 -4.02 -23.89 -13.05
CA SER A 180 -4.20 -22.67 -13.85
C SER A 180 -2.97 -22.32 -14.69
N PRO A 181 -3.16 -21.70 -15.88
CA PRO A 181 -2.09 -21.05 -16.62
C PRO A 181 -1.33 -19.97 -15.86
N LEU A 182 -1.91 -19.38 -14.81
CA LEU A 182 -1.26 -18.35 -13.99
C LEU A 182 -0.17 -18.97 -13.11
N LYS A 183 1.10 -18.64 -13.38
CA LYS A 183 2.25 -19.21 -12.64
C LYS A 183 2.93 -18.23 -11.70
N ALA A 184 2.90 -16.94 -12.01
CA ALA A 184 3.59 -15.92 -11.22
C ALA A 184 2.88 -14.56 -11.24
N ILE A 185 2.87 -13.86 -10.11
CA ILE A 185 2.40 -12.48 -9.98
C ILE A 185 3.49 -11.58 -9.38
N PHE A 186 3.45 -10.31 -9.74
CA PHE A 186 4.36 -9.26 -9.26
C PHE A 186 3.55 -8.04 -8.77
N PRO A 187 2.86 -8.15 -7.62
CA PRO A 187 2.08 -7.07 -7.01
C PRO A 187 2.97 -5.99 -6.38
N VAL A 188 2.86 -4.75 -6.89
CA VAL A 188 3.56 -3.58 -6.35
C VAL A 188 2.58 -2.69 -5.57
N MET A 189 2.89 -2.36 -4.31
CA MET A 189 2.04 -1.56 -3.41
C MET A 189 0.60 -2.12 -3.35
N ALA A 190 0.44 -3.36 -2.90
CA ALA A 190 -0.87 -4.01 -2.74
C ALA A 190 -1.38 -3.91 -1.30
N ALA A 191 -2.63 -3.49 -1.12
CA ALA A 191 -3.31 -3.50 0.16
C ALA A 191 -3.63 -4.93 0.64
N ASN A 192 -3.61 -5.13 1.96
CA ASN A 192 -4.09 -6.33 2.64
C ASN A 192 -5.58 -6.20 2.99
N ASP A 193 -5.98 -5.04 3.51
CA ASP A 193 -7.35 -4.74 3.92
C ASP A 193 -7.67 -3.26 3.65
N PHE A 194 -8.43 -2.99 2.58
CA PHE A 194 -8.70 -1.62 2.14
C PHE A 194 -9.38 -0.75 3.22
N TYR A 195 -10.17 -1.35 4.13
CA TYR A 195 -10.79 -0.61 5.24
C TYR A 195 -9.75 -0.02 6.19
N ARG A 196 -8.73 -0.80 6.54
CA ARG A 196 -7.70 -0.45 7.53
C ARG A 196 -6.45 0.18 6.94
N ASP A 197 -6.16 -0.14 5.68
CA ASP A 197 -5.00 0.38 4.97
C ASP A 197 -5.30 1.78 4.38
N VAL A 198 -6.56 2.10 4.09
CA VAL A 198 -6.93 3.29 3.30
C VAL A 198 -8.11 4.07 3.84
N ALA A 199 -9.25 3.40 4.04
CA ALA A 199 -10.49 4.09 4.31
C ALA A 199 -10.53 4.68 5.73
N THR A 200 -9.91 3.97 6.68
CA THR A 200 -9.86 4.32 8.09
C THR A 200 -8.50 4.01 8.70
N MET A 201 -8.15 4.71 9.77
CA MET A 201 -7.03 4.37 10.66
C MET A 201 -7.58 4.27 12.08
N GLY A 202 -7.58 3.05 12.64
CA GLY A 202 -8.19 2.75 13.94
C GLY A 202 -9.66 3.19 14.05
N GLY A 203 -10.43 3.06 12.97
CA GLY A 203 -11.83 3.49 12.89
C GLY A 203 -12.04 4.95 12.50
N ALA A 204 -11.02 5.81 12.62
CA ALA A 204 -11.11 7.20 12.17
C ALA A 204 -11.08 7.27 10.64
N THR A 205 -12.17 7.76 10.03
CA THR A 205 -12.32 7.83 8.57
C THR A 205 -11.39 8.85 7.91
N HIS A 206 -10.77 8.47 6.79
CA HIS A 206 -10.00 9.37 5.94
C HIS A 206 -10.86 9.93 4.78
N MET A 207 -11.74 10.88 5.08
CA MET A 207 -12.68 11.42 4.07
C MET A 207 -12.00 12.08 2.85
N PRO A 208 -10.86 12.80 2.98
CA PRO A 208 -10.18 13.34 1.81
C PRO A 208 -9.60 12.30 0.86
N ALA A 209 -9.02 11.17 1.30
CA ALA A 209 -8.61 10.13 0.34
C ALA A 209 -9.81 9.45 -0.29
N VAL A 210 -10.85 9.10 0.47
CA VAL A 210 -12.04 8.44 -0.11
C VAL A 210 -12.63 9.31 -1.22
N ARG A 211 -12.68 10.63 -1.03
CA ARG A 211 -13.05 11.60 -2.07
C ARG A 211 -12.02 11.70 -3.20
N GLY A 212 -10.73 11.68 -2.87
CA GLY A 212 -9.61 11.71 -3.83
C GLY A 212 -9.63 10.52 -4.79
N TYR A 213 -9.78 9.30 -4.28
CA TYR A 213 -9.92 8.08 -5.08
C TYR A 213 -11.13 8.16 -6.00
N GLY A 214 -12.31 8.53 -5.48
CA GLY A 214 -13.51 8.72 -6.30
C GLY A 214 -13.33 9.75 -7.41
N ALA A 215 -12.60 10.84 -7.14
CA ALA A 215 -12.28 11.87 -8.13
C ALA A 215 -11.31 11.37 -9.22
N VAL A 216 -10.28 10.60 -8.85
CA VAL A 216 -9.33 10.01 -9.81
C VAL A 216 -10.04 9.05 -10.77
N TYR A 217 -10.84 8.12 -10.25
CA TYR A 217 -11.59 7.19 -11.10
C TYR A 217 -12.57 7.90 -12.04
N SER A 218 -13.27 8.92 -11.51
CA SER A 218 -14.21 9.72 -12.31
C SER A 218 -13.51 10.53 -13.40
N MET A 219 -12.33 11.10 -13.11
CA MET A 219 -11.55 11.88 -14.08
C MET A 219 -11.00 11.00 -15.20
N LEU A 220 -10.41 9.85 -14.85
CA LEU A 220 -9.81 8.95 -15.83
C LEU A 220 -10.86 8.38 -16.79
N ASN A 221 -12.08 8.13 -16.32
CA ASN A 221 -13.17 7.70 -17.19
C ASN A 221 -13.67 8.75 -18.18
N VAL A 222 -13.35 10.03 -18.01
CA VAL A 222 -13.61 11.10 -18.99
C VAL A 222 -12.43 11.28 -19.94
N ILE A 223 -11.20 11.23 -19.42
CA ILE A 223 -9.98 11.47 -20.19
C ILE A 223 -9.68 10.31 -21.15
N ASN A 224 -9.78 9.07 -20.71
CA ASN A 224 -9.37 7.91 -21.51
C ASN A 224 -10.16 7.72 -22.80
N PRO A 225 -11.51 7.81 -22.81
CA PRO A 225 -12.27 7.74 -24.06
C PRO A 225 -11.92 8.87 -25.03
N THR A 226 -11.52 10.04 -24.52
CA THR A 226 -11.08 11.18 -25.33
C THR A 226 -9.71 10.92 -25.97
N LEU A 227 -8.77 10.34 -25.21
CA LEU A 227 -7.46 9.94 -25.72
C LEU A 227 -7.55 8.76 -26.70
N GLU A 228 -8.38 7.76 -26.42
CA GLU A 228 -8.67 6.67 -27.35
C GLU A 228 -9.32 7.16 -28.65
N PHE A 229 -10.16 8.20 -28.58
CA PHE A 229 -10.72 8.85 -29.77
C PHE A 229 -9.65 9.54 -30.63
N LEU A 230 -8.61 10.10 -30.00
CA LEU A 230 -7.51 10.80 -30.67
C LEU A 230 -6.43 9.84 -31.20
N ALA A 231 -6.16 8.73 -30.51
CA ALA A 231 -5.18 7.71 -30.89
C ALA A 231 -5.76 6.71 -31.92
N ARG A 232 -5.87 7.15 -33.17
CA ARG A 232 -6.45 6.36 -34.28
C ARG A 232 -5.66 5.07 -34.56
N GLY A 233 -6.26 3.90 -34.31
CA GLY A 233 -5.80 2.59 -34.78
C GLY A 233 -6.56 2.10 -36.01
N GLY A 234 -6.03 1.11 -36.72
CA GLY A 234 -6.55 0.59 -38.01
C GLY A 234 -7.61 -0.52 -37.93
N HIS A 235 -8.44 -0.59 -36.89
CA HIS A 235 -9.49 -1.63 -36.76
C HIS A 235 -10.89 -1.04 -36.62
N GLU A 236 -11.90 -1.84 -37.00
CA GLU A 236 -13.31 -1.48 -36.91
C GLU A 236 -13.71 -1.17 -35.46
N ARG A 237 -14.41 -0.04 -35.31
CA ARG A 237 -14.87 0.44 -34.02
C ARG A 237 -15.79 -0.59 -33.37
N PRO A 238 -15.54 -1.01 -32.12
CA PRO A 238 -16.67 -1.16 -31.22
C PRO A 238 -17.30 0.23 -31.14
N ARG A 239 -18.61 0.36 -31.34
CA ARG A 239 -19.32 1.49 -30.75
C ARG A 239 -19.09 1.37 -29.24
N ALA A 240 -18.02 1.92 -28.69
CA ALA A 240 -17.87 2.14 -27.25
C ALA A 240 -18.88 3.25 -26.86
N GLY A 241 -20.17 2.95 -27.05
CA GLY A 241 -21.41 3.75 -27.05
C GLY A 241 -21.38 5.25 -27.35
N GLY A 242 -20.30 5.80 -27.92
CA GLY A 242 -20.13 7.24 -28.09
C GLY A 242 -20.19 8.00 -26.77
N LEU A 243 -20.51 9.29 -26.84
CA LEU A 243 -20.69 10.16 -25.67
C LEU A 243 -21.70 9.59 -24.66
N ALA A 244 -22.67 8.79 -25.11
CA ALA A 244 -23.67 8.16 -24.25
C ALA A 244 -23.09 7.10 -23.32
N ALA A 245 -22.17 6.25 -23.78
CA ALA A 245 -21.51 5.26 -22.91
C ALA A 245 -20.55 5.91 -21.91
N VAL A 246 -19.81 6.96 -22.31
CA VAL A 246 -18.98 7.76 -21.38
C VAL A 246 -19.87 8.38 -20.30
N ARG A 247 -21.01 8.96 -20.70
CA ARG A 247 -21.98 9.53 -19.78
C ARG A 247 -22.59 8.48 -18.85
N GLN A 248 -22.88 7.27 -19.34
CA GLN A 248 -23.42 6.19 -18.53
C GLN A 248 -22.40 5.70 -17.51
N ARG A 249 -21.15 5.43 -17.90
CA ARG A 249 -20.07 5.06 -16.97
C ARG A 249 -19.84 6.13 -15.89
N GLY A 250 -19.85 7.40 -16.28
CA GLY A 250 -19.77 8.51 -15.32
C GLY A 250 -20.99 8.61 -14.40
N LYS A 251 -22.18 8.14 -14.80
CA LYS A 251 -23.32 7.99 -13.89
C LYS A 251 -23.09 6.80 -12.95
N ASP A 252 -22.73 5.63 -13.47
CA ASP A 252 -22.53 4.41 -12.68
C ASP A 252 -21.48 4.63 -11.58
N GLN A 253 -20.35 5.26 -11.88
CA GLN A 253 -19.34 5.58 -10.87
C GLN A 253 -19.80 6.61 -9.84
N ARG A 254 -20.56 7.63 -10.25
CA ARG A 254 -21.16 8.56 -9.28
C ARG A 254 -22.16 7.86 -8.39
N ASN A 255 -22.96 6.96 -8.96
CA ASN A 255 -23.92 6.14 -8.23
C ASN A 255 -23.24 5.14 -7.29
N TYR A 256 -21.99 4.77 -7.54
CA TYR A 256 -21.18 3.98 -6.63
C TYR A 256 -20.55 4.83 -5.51
N PHE A 257 -19.73 5.83 -5.88
CA PHE A 257 -18.92 6.57 -4.91
C PHE A 257 -19.70 7.59 -4.07
N TRP A 258 -20.71 8.26 -4.63
CA TRP A 258 -21.41 9.31 -3.90
C TRP A 258 -22.23 8.70 -2.74
N PRO A 259 -23.11 7.70 -2.92
CA PRO A 259 -23.80 7.09 -1.79
C PRO A 259 -22.83 6.57 -0.72
N LEU A 260 -21.71 5.94 -1.12
CA LEU A 260 -20.66 5.51 -0.20
C LEU A 260 -20.08 6.67 0.62
N ILE A 261 -19.68 7.76 -0.02
CA ILE A 261 -19.12 8.95 0.65
C ILE A 261 -20.16 9.60 1.57
N ALA A 262 -21.43 9.65 1.16
CA ALA A 262 -22.54 10.20 1.95
C ALA A 262 -22.70 9.40 3.24
N ASP A 263 -22.75 8.08 3.09
CA ASP A 263 -22.96 7.12 4.15
C ASP A 263 -21.82 7.17 5.17
N VAL A 264 -20.56 7.07 4.73
CA VAL A 264 -19.38 7.21 5.59
C VAL A 264 -19.37 8.56 6.33
N SER A 265 -19.68 9.66 5.63
CA SER A 265 -19.70 11.00 6.24
C SER A 265 -20.76 11.13 7.34
N ALA A 266 -21.88 10.42 7.18
CA ALA A 266 -23.00 10.41 8.12
C ALA A 266 -22.83 9.41 9.27
N GLY A 267 -21.80 8.56 9.25
CA GLY A 267 -21.66 7.46 10.22
C GLY A 267 -22.59 6.27 9.93
N GLY A 268 -22.95 6.08 8.66
CA GLY A 268 -23.73 4.94 8.18
C GLY A 268 -22.92 3.64 8.14
N GLU A 269 -23.46 2.60 7.50
CA GLU A 269 -22.88 1.25 7.51
C GLU A 269 -21.44 1.22 6.99
N ALA A 270 -21.14 1.98 5.94
CA ALA A 270 -19.82 2.01 5.33
C ALA A 270 -18.76 2.71 6.20
N ALA A 271 -19.13 3.41 7.28
CA ALA A 271 -18.15 3.94 8.24
C ALA A 271 -17.47 2.83 9.07
N TYR A 272 -18.10 1.65 9.12
CA TYR A 272 -17.65 0.50 9.89
C TYR A 272 -17.10 -0.59 8.99
N ASP A 273 -16.31 -1.49 9.59
CA ASP A 273 -15.84 -2.69 8.95
C ASP A 273 -17.01 -3.65 8.72
N GLY A 274 -17.21 -4.11 7.48
CA GLY A 274 -18.41 -4.88 7.13
C GLY A 274 -18.56 -5.16 5.62
N PRO A 275 -19.77 -5.54 5.15
CA PRO A 275 -19.98 -6.12 3.82
C PRO A 275 -19.47 -5.29 2.64
N VAL A 276 -19.53 -3.95 2.75
CA VAL A 276 -19.01 -3.04 1.72
C VAL A 276 -17.50 -3.21 1.54
N TRP A 277 -16.77 -3.50 2.62
CA TRP A 277 -15.32 -3.62 2.66
C TRP A 277 -14.83 -5.06 2.50
N ASP A 278 -15.63 -6.06 2.85
CA ASP A 278 -15.26 -7.48 2.72
C ASP A 278 -14.86 -7.84 1.28
N ARG A 279 -15.57 -7.30 0.29
CA ARG A 279 -15.23 -7.48 -1.15
C ARG A 279 -13.91 -6.81 -1.57
N MET A 280 -13.35 -5.91 -0.76
CA MET A 280 -12.10 -5.20 -1.05
C MET A 280 -10.93 -5.68 -0.16
N ARG A 281 -11.10 -6.83 0.50
CA ARG A 281 -10.10 -7.40 1.41
C ARG A 281 -9.29 -8.50 0.73
N SER A 282 -7.98 -8.34 0.67
CA SER A 282 -7.05 -9.34 0.13
C SER A 282 -6.73 -10.43 1.15
N ASP A 283 -6.68 -10.09 2.44
CA ASP A 283 -6.33 -10.98 3.55
C ASP A 283 -6.99 -12.39 3.50
N PRO A 284 -8.33 -12.53 3.37
CA PRO A 284 -8.96 -13.85 3.35
C PRO A 284 -8.64 -14.67 2.08
N LEU A 285 -8.08 -14.04 1.05
CA LEU A 285 -7.79 -14.66 -0.24
C LEU A 285 -6.41 -15.32 -0.28
N LEU A 286 -5.49 -14.90 0.59
CA LEU A 286 -4.08 -15.32 0.57
C LEU A 286 -3.89 -16.84 0.74
N PRO A 287 -4.66 -17.55 1.59
CA PRO A 287 -4.56 -19.01 1.67
C PRO A 287 -4.86 -19.70 0.34
N ALA A 288 -5.85 -19.22 -0.43
CA ALA A 288 -6.18 -19.77 -1.73
C ALA A 288 -5.05 -19.56 -2.74
N ILE A 289 -4.39 -18.39 -2.72
CA ILE A 289 -3.22 -18.13 -3.57
C ILE A 289 -2.09 -19.14 -3.30
N ALA A 290 -1.81 -19.39 -2.01
CA ALA A 290 -0.81 -20.38 -1.62
C ALA A 290 -1.18 -21.80 -2.08
N ALA A 291 -2.45 -22.19 -1.94
CA ALA A 291 -2.97 -23.49 -2.40
C ALA A 291 -2.95 -23.64 -3.93
N ASN A 292 -3.14 -22.53 -4.66
CA ASN A 292 -3.07 -22.48 -6.11
C ASN A 292 -1.64 -22.53 -6.66
N ASN A 293 -0.62 -22.61 -5.80
CA ASN A 293 0.81 -22.67 -6.17
C ASN A 293 1.26 -21.53 -7.10
N VAL A 294 0.65 -20.35 -6.97
CA VAL A 294 1.06 -19.15 -7.73
C VAL A 294 2.26 -18.52 -7.02
N ALA A 295 3.35 -18.28 -7.76
CA ALA A 295 4.50 -17.57 -7.22
C ALA A 295 4.16 -16.07 -7.04
N VAL A 296 4.53 -15.48 -5.90
CA VAL A 296 4.20 -14.08 -5.56
C VAL A 296 5.47 -13.31 -5.22
N PHE A 297 5.73 -12.23 -5.97
CA PHE A 297 6.75 -11.24 -5.62
C PHE A 297 6.09 -9.93 -5.20
N LEU A 298 6.02 -9.69 -3.89
CA LEU A 298 5.48 -8.47 -3.30
C LEU A 298 6.53 -7.36 -3.32
N VAL A 299 6.08 -6.15 -3.66
CA VAL A 299 6.87 -4.92 -3.46
C VAL A 299 6.03 -3.95 -2.64
N GLY A 300 6.60 -3.37 -1.58
CA GLY A 300 5.94 -2.36 -0.75
C GLY A 300 6.86 -1.21 -0.34
N GLY A 301 6.32 -0.24 0.41
CA GLY A 301 7.07 0.94 0.83
C GLY A 301 6.77 1.37 2.25
N TRP A 302 7.78 1.82 2.99
CA TRP A 302 7.64 2.32 4.37
C TRP A 302 6.92 3.67 4.45
N HIS A 303 6.83 4.40 3.33
CA HIS A 303 6.05 5.63 3.21
C HIS A 303 4.78 5.42 2.35
N ASP A 304 4.46 4.18 1.99
CA ASP A 304 3.32 3.86 1.14
C ASP A 304 1.98 4.09 1.84
N ALA A 305 0.91 4.36 1.09
CA ALA A 305 -0.43 4.40 1.65
C ALA A 305 -0.86 3.05 2.24
N PHE A 306 -0.39 1.94 1.66
CA PHE A 306 -0.64 0.57 2.14
C PHE A 306 0.55 0.04 2.94
N GLN A 307 1.18 0.90 3.75
CA GLN A 307 2.40 0.63 4.54
C GLN A 307 2.40 -0.73 5.26
N ARG A 308 1.25 -1.13 5.82
CA ARG A 308 1.04 -2.41 6.52
C ARG A 308 0.72 -3.60 5.61
N GLY A 309 0.24 -3.35 4.39
CA GLY A 309 -0.32 -4.37 3.51
C GLY A 309 0.69 -5.42 3.06
N ALA A 310 1.82 -4.97 2.50
CA ALA A 310 2.85 -5.87 1.97
C ALA A 310 3.46 -6.84 3.01
N PRO A 311 3.89 -6.41 4.21
CA PRO A 311 4.43 -7.34 5.21
C PRO A 311 3.37 -8.30 5.77
N LEU A 312 2.10 -7.87 5.91
CA LEU A 312 1.01 -8.77 6.32
C LEU A 312 0.68 -9.79 5.24
N ASN A 313 0.64 -9.37 3.96
CA ASN A 313 0.44 -10.27 2.84
C ASN A 313 1.54 -11.34 2.77
N TYR A 314 2.80 -10.93 2.99
CA TYR A 314 3.95 -11.83 3.02
C TYR A 314 3.83 -12.87 4.13
N ALA A 315 3.59 -12.45 5.37
CA ALA A 315 3.45 -13.34 6.52
C ALA A 315 2.32 -14.36 6.31
N ALA A 316 1.17 -13.89 5.82
CA ALA A 316 0.01 -14.73 5.56
C ALA A 316 0.26 -15.77 4.45
N LEU A 317 0.93 -15.39 3.36
CA LEU A 317 1.30 -16.31 2.27
C LEU A 317 2.33 -17.35 2.71
N GLN A 318 3.35 -16.94 3.47
CA GLN A 318 4.34 -17.87 4.03
C GLN A 318 3.69 -18.84 5.02
N ASN A 319 2.89 -18.34 5.96
CA ASN A 319 2.15 -19.16 6.93
C ASN A 319 1.24 -20.18 6.23
N SER A 320 0.45 -19.73 5.26
CA SER A 320 -0.46 -20.61 4.51
C SER A 320 0.31 -21.70 3.75
N SER A 321 1.50 -21.37 3.23
CA SER A 321 2.34 -22.33 2.49
C SER A 321 2.93 -23.44 3.36
N VAL A 322 2.96 -23.26 4.69
CA VAL A 322 3.44 -24.25 5.67
C VAL A 322 2.35 -24.74 6.62
N GLY A 323 1.06 -24.50 6.28
CA GLY A 323 -0.09 -25.00 7.04
C GLY A 323 -0.40 -24.25 8.35
N ARG A 324 0.12 -23.02 8.51
CA ARG A 324 -0.17 -22.16 9.66
C ARG A 324 -1.32 -21.19 9.37
N PRO A 325 -2.04 -20.70 10.41
CA PRO A 325 -3.06 -19.66 10.22
C PRO A 325 -2.49 -18.41 9.56
N ALA A 326 -3.14 -17.94 8.49
CA ALA A 326 -2.69 -16.76 7.73
C ALA A 326 -2.61 -15.48 8.57
N SER A 327 -3.50 -15.32 9.56
CA SER A 327 -3.54 -14.14 10.42
C SER A 327 -2.52 -14.15 11.56
N ALA A 328 -1.84 -15.26 11.81
CA ALA A 328 -0.84 -15.37 12.87
C ALA A 328 0.48 -14.67 12.48
N PRO A 329 1.32 -14.25 13.44
CA PRO A 329 2.70 -13.91 13.12
C PRO A 329 3.45 -15.15 12.61
N MET A 330 4.47 -14.95 11.77
CA MET A 330 5.42 -16.03 11.49
C MET A 330 6.17 -16.38 12.78
N GLU A 331 6.47 -17.66 12.98
CA GLU A 331 7.25 -18.11 14.14
C GLU A 331 8.75 -17.98 13.88
N PRO A 332 9.58 -17.58 14.86
CA PRO A 332 11.03 -17.59 14.73
C PRO A 332 11.55 -18.96 14.26
N GLY A 333 12.35 -18.98 13.19
CA GLY A 333 12.88 -20.20 12.59
C GLY A 333 11.91 -21.03 11.74
N GLN A 334 10.64 -20.63 11.57
CA GLN A 334 9.72 -21.29 10.63
C GLN A 334 10.31 -21.35 9.20
N PRO A 335 10.16 -22.48 8.49
CA PRO A 335 10.55 -22.61 7.08
C PRO A 335 9.83 -21.60 6.18
N THR A 336 10.52 -21.12 5.16
CA THR A 336 9.97 -20.25 4.12
C THR A 336 9.93 -20.98 2.77
N VAL A 337 9.07 -20.51 1.87
CA VAL A 337 9.05 -20.98 0.47
C VAL A 337 9.58 -19.89 -0.47
N ASP A 338 10.47 -20.25 -1.39
CA ASP A 338 11.13 -19.31 -2.31
C ASP A 338 10.19 -18.66 -3.34
N ARG A 339 9.03 -19.28 -3.57
CA ARG A 339 7.99 -18.75 -4.47
C ARG A 339 7.28 -17.52 -3.90
N ILE A 340 7.48 -17.19 -2.62
CA ILE A 340 6.91 -16.00 -1.97
C ILE A 340 8.05 -15.09 -1.54
N ARG A 341 8.14 -13.91 -2.15
CA ARG A 341 9.19 -12.91 -1.85
C ARG A 341 8.58 -11.55 -1.54
N LEU A 342 9.28 -10.76 -0.73
CA LEU A 342 8.93 -9.39 -0.37
C LEU A 342 10.15 -8.47 -0.52
N LEU A 343 9.95 -7.36 -1.23
CA LEU A 343 10.89 -6.24 -1.31
C LEU A 343 10.24 -4.99 -0.70
N MET A 344 10.87 -4.40 0.32
CA MET A 344 10.43 -3.14 0.92
C MET A 344 11.50 -2.06 0.79
N GLY A 345 11.10 -0.81 0.54
CA GLY A 345 12.03 0.32 0.55
C GLY A 345 11.41 1.58 1.16
N PRO A 346 12.19 2.67 1.33
CA PRO A 346 11.71 3.94 1.85
C PRO A 346 10.90 4.72 0.79
N TRP A 347 9.93 4.04 0.17
CA TRP A 347 9.20 4.53 -0.99
C TRP A 347 7.79 4.95 -0.64
N TYR A 348 7.32 5.97 -1.34
CA TYR A 348 5.90 6.30 -1.44
C TYR A 348 5.23 5.47 -2.53
N HIS A 349 3.89 5.49 -2.52
CA HIS A 349 3.04 4.78 -3.48
C HIS A 349 3.43 5.02 -4.93
N VAL A 350 3.65 6.28 -5.29
CA VAL A 350 4.22 6.69 -6.57
C VAL A 350 5.56 7.37 -6.30
N SER A 351 6.63 6.68 -6.65
CA SER A 351 8.00 7.16 -6.53
C SER A 351 8.86 6.52 -7.61
N ASP A 352 10.14 6.85 -7.65
CA ASP A 352 11.08 6.20 -8.58
C ASP A 352 11.88 5.06 -7.98
N PHE A 353 11.44 4.57 -6.82
CA PHE A 353 12.06 3.44 -6.11
C PHE A 353 13.57 3.63 -5.91
N ASP A 354 14.00 4.87 -5.63
CA ASP A 354 15.41 5.28 -5.50
C ASP A 354 16.30 4.91 -6.71
N GLY A 355 15.69 4.85 -7.90
CA GLY A 355 16.37 4.50 -9.15
C GLY A 355 16.45 3.01 -9.45
N LEU A 356 15.80 2.16 -8.64
CA LEU A 356 15.75 0.72 -8.86
C LEU A 356 15.07 0.37 -10.19
N GLN A 357 15.71 -0.51 -10.97
CA GLN A 357 15.15 -1.02 -12.22
C GLN A 357 14.10 -2.10 -11.96
N MET A 358 12.88 -1.67 -11.62
CA MET A 358 11.75 -2.58 -11.35
C MET A 358 11.46 -3.55 -12.50
N GLN A 359 11.63 -3.09 -13.74
CA GLN A 359 11.40 -3.92 -14.92
C GLN A 359 12.44 -5.05 -15.08
N ASP A 360 13.65 -4.89 -14.54
CA ASP A 360 14.65 -5.97 -14.53
C ASP A 360 14.30 -7.04 -13.49
N LEU A 361 13.79 -6.63 -12.33
CA LEU A 361 13.27 -7.55 -11.33
C LEU A 361 12.06 -8.33 -11.85
N GLN A 362 11.11 -7.65 -12.49
CA GLN A 362 9.97 -8.29 -13.16
C GLN A 362 10.43 -9.27 -14.22
N LEU A 363 11.33 -8.84 -15.11
CA LEU A 363 11.87 -9.69 -16.17
C LEU A 363 12.51 -10.96 -15.60
N ARG A 364 13.36 -10.83 -14.58
CA ARG A 364 14.01 -11.96 -13.94
C ARG A 364 13.01 -12.90 -13.29
N TRP A 365 12.08 -12.37 -12.50
CA TRP A 365 11.03 -13.14 -11.86
C TRP A 365 10.23 -13.96 -12.87
N PHE A 366 9.81 -13.32 -13.96
CA PHE A 366 9.04 -13.99 -15.01
C PHE A 366 9.88 -14.94 -15.86
N ASP A 367 11.15 -14.65 -16.13
CA ASP A 367 12.01 -15.56 -16.88
C ASP A 367 12.18 -16.89 -16.10
N TYR A 368 12.32 -16.83 -14.77
CA TYR A 368 12.33 -18.03 -13.93
C TYR A 368 11.01 -18.82 -14.01
N TRP A 369 9.87 -18.18 -13.69
CA TRP A 369 8.59 -18.89 -13.54
C TRP A 369 7.83 -19.19 -14.85
N LEU A 370 8.08 -18.44 -15.92
CA LEU A 370 7.33 -18.54 -17.18
C LEU A 370 8.16 -19.05 -18.36
N LYS A 371 9.50 -19.12 -18.23
CA LYS A 371 10.42 -19.65 -19.25
C LYS A 371 11.33 -20.77 -18.75
N ASP A 372 11.22 -21.17 -17.49
CA ASP A 372 12.10 -22.17 -16.86
C ASP A 372 13.59 -21.79 -16.97
N ASP A 373 13.89 -20.48 -16.91
CA ASP A 373 15.27 -20.00 -16.92
C ASP A 373 15.85 -20.06 -15.51
N GLU A 374 16.49 -21.18 -15.18
CA GLU A 374 17.16 -21.40 -13.89
C GLU A 374 18.21 -20.32 -13.56
N THR A 375 18.81 -19.68 -14.57
CA THR A 375 19.78 -18.59 -14.33
C THR A 375 19.11 -17.33 -13.78
N ALA A 376 17.80 -17.22 -13.94
CA ALA A 376 16.99 -16.13 -13.40
C ALA A 376 16.53 -16.38 -11.95
N ALA A 377 16.83 -17.55 -11.35
CA ALA A 377 16.48 -17.84 -9.96
C ALA A 377 16.98 -16.73 -9.02
N ILE A 378 16.11 -16.23 -8.15
CA ILE A 378 16.48 -15.29 -7.09
C ILE A 378 16.80 -16.13 -5.86
N SER A 379 18.04 -16.10 -5.40
CA SER A 379 18.50 -16.84 -4.21
C SER A 379 18.56 -15.92 -2.97
N GLY A 380 18.79 -16.53 -1.81
CA GLY A 380 18.88 -15.82 -0.53
C GLY A 380 17.51 -15.47 0.07
N SER A 381 17.55 -14.65 1.13
CA SER A 381 16.42 -14.38 2.00
C SER A 381 15.18 -13.87 1.23
N PRO A 382 14.00 -14.46 1.45
CA PRO A 382 12.77 -14.11 0.73
C PRO A 382 12.24 -12.73 1.07
N PHE A 383 12.63 -12.14 2.21
CA PHE A 383 12.29 -10.77 2.56
C PHE A 383 13.56 -9.90 2.58
N THR A 384 13.61 -8.92 1.67
CA THR A 384 14.69 -7.94 1.57
C THR A 384 14.13 -6.54 1.74
N PHE A 385 14.80 -5.69 2.51
CA PHE A 385 14.35 -4.31 2.70
C PHE A 385 15.47 -3.30 2.84
N GLN A 386 15.18 -2.05 2.51
CA GLN A 386 16.01 -0.91 2.87
C GLN A 386 15.29 -0.10 3.94
N ALA A 387 15.99 0.24 5.02
CA ALA A 387 15.47 1.06 6.10
C ALA A 387 15.47 2.55 5.71
N ILE A 388 14.52 3.32 6.25
CA ILE A 388 14.56 4.78 6.17
C ILE A 388 15.86 5.27 6.81
N GLY A 389 16.58 6.16 6.12
CA GLY A 389 17.83 6.73 6.61
C GLY A 389 19.09 5.91 6.30
N ASP A 390 18.96 4.71 5.72
CA ASP A 390 20.10 3.89 5.30
C ASP A 390 20.04 3.52 3.81
N ARG A 391 21.21 3.28 3.21
CA ARG A 391 21.37 2.77 1.85
C ARG A 391 21.63 1.27 1.82
N ARG A 392 21.95 0.64 2.96
CA ARG A 392 22.12 -0.81 3.08
C ARG A 392 20.81 -1.54 2.78
N TRP A 393 20.94 -2.73 2.20
CA TRP A 393 19.87 -3.70 2.10
C TRP A 393 20.01 -4.72 3.22
N TYR A 394 18.91 -4.99 3.90
CA TYR A 394 18.78 -5.95 4.98
C TYR A 394 18.01 -7.15 4.49
N HIS A 395 18.32 -8.31 5.06
CA HIS A 395 17.81 -9.60 4.59
C HIS A 395 17.25 -10.40 5.77
N THR A 396 16.04 -10.92 5.63
CA THR A 396 15.41 -11.79 6.65
C THR A 396 14.45 -12.79 6.00
N GLY A 397 14.14 -13.87 6.71
CA GLY A 397 13.13 -14.83 6.29
C GLY A 397 11.72 -14.47 6.75
N GLN A 398 11.57 -13.65 7.79
CA GLN A 398 10.38 -13.72 8.64
C GLN A 398 9.81 -12.35 8.99
N TYR A 399 8.51 -12.31 9.26
CA TYR A 399 7.81 -11.12 9.74
C TYR A 399 6.78 -11.51 10.83
N PRO A 400 6.86 -10.96 12.06
CA PRO A 400 7.84 -9.99 12.57
C PRO A 400 9.30 -10.43 12.44
N ILE A 401 10.23 -9.48 12.40
CA ILE A 401 11.67 -9.73 12.22
C ILE A 401 12.23 -10.25 13.56
N PRO A 402 12.72 -11.49 13.66
CA PRO A 402 13.15 -12.09 14.93
C PRO A 402 14.30 -11.34 15.61
N GLU A 403 15.21 -10.78 14.81
CA GLU A 403 16.37 -10.02 15.28
C GLU A 403 15.99 -8.64 15.85
N ALA A 404 14.78 -8.15 15.56
CA ALA A 404 14.26 -6.90 16.08
C ALA A 404 13.44 -7.14 17.36
N GLU A 405 14.13 -7.08 18.50
CA GLU A 405 13.58 -7.37 19.82
C GLU A 405 12.50 -6.35 20.22
N PRO A 406 11.30 -6.80 20.61
CA PRO A 406 10.25 -5.94 21.14
C PRO A 406 10.67 -5.29 22.48
N THR A 407 11.12 -4.05 22.42
CA THR A 407 11.54 -3.25 23.59
C THR A 407 10.37 -2.42 24.10
N ARG A 408 10.01 -2.60 25.37
CA ARG A 408 8.97 -1.82 26.04
C ARG A 408 9.57 -0.58 26.70
N LEU A 409 9.02 0.60 26.39
CA LEU A 409 9.40 1.88 26.99
C LEU A 409 8.17 2.57 27.59
N TYR A 410 8.25 3.01 28.84
CA TYR A 410 7.16 3.63 29.58
C TYR A 410 7.13 5.14 29.40
N LEU A 411 5.92 5.71 29.35
CA LEU A 411 5.72 7.15 29.27
C LEU A 411 5.94 7.78 30.66
N ALA A 412 7.01 8.55 30.82
CA ALA A 412 7.35 9.23 32.08
C ALA A 412 6.84 10.67 32.13
N HIS A 413 6.58 11.18 33.34
CA HIS A 413 5.98 12.51 33.57
C HIS A 413 6.87 13.68 33.12
N ASP A 414 8.18 13.45 33.04
CA ASP A 414 9.19 14.40 32.57
C ASP A 414 9.38 14.39 31.04
N GLY A 415 8.55 13.64 30.31
CA GLY A 415 8.61 13.56 28.85
C GLY A 415 9.66 12.59 28.32
N ARG A 416 10.17 11.67 29.16
CA ARG A 416 11.03 10.56 28.71
C ARG A 416 10.23 9.33 28.32
N LEU A 417 10.79 8.55 27.39
CA LEU A 417 10.50 7.13 27.22
C LEU A 417 11.52 6.36 28.06
N ALA A 418 11.07 5.75 29.16
CA ALA A 418 11.92 5.12 30.17
C ALA A 418 11.87 3.59 30.09
N ASP A 419 12.98 2.91 30.39
CA ASP A 419 13.04 1.44 30.38
C ASP A 419 12.19 0.81 31.50
N ASP A 420 12.14 1.49 32.66
CA ASP A 420 11.34 1.10 33.81
C ASP A 420 10.12 2.00 33.99
N ALA A 421 9.02 1.40 34.45
CA ALA A 421 7.83 2.16 34.81
C ALA A 421 8.13 3.04 36.03
N PRO A 422 7.92 4.37 35.97
CA PRO A 422 8.06 5.23 37.14
C PRO A 422 7.17 4.74 38.29
N ALA A 423 7.69 4.68 39.51
CA ALA A 423 6.93 4.19 40.66
C ALA A 423 5.74 5.10 41.01
N GLU A 424 5.91 6.41 40.86
CA GLU A 424 4.84 7.40 41.08
C GLU A 424 3.89 7.42 39.88
N GLN A 425 2.58 7.41 40.16
CA GLN A 425 1.56 7.59 39.15
C GLN A 425 1.28 9.09 38.96
N THR A 426 1.43 9.57 37.73
CA THR A 426 1.03 10.94 37.34
C THR A 426 0.01 10.90 36.20
N VAL A 427 -0.55 12.07 35.90
CA VAL A 427 -1.55 12.23 34.83
C VAL A 427 -1.14 13.36 33.89
N ALA A 428 -0.98 13.04 32.61
CA ALA A 428 -0.83 14.00 31.54
C ALA A 428 -2.20 14.34 30.92
N LYS A 429 -2.44 15.62 30.64
CA LYS A 429 -3.71 16.10 30.05
C LYS A 429 -3.56 16.34 28.56
N LEU A 430 -4.50 15.84 27.77
CA LEU A 430 -4.58 16.05 26.33
C LEU A 430 -5.99 16.52 25.96
N THR A 431 -6.11 17.73 25.41
CA THR A 431 -7.40 18.27 24.97
C THR A 431 -7.64 17.95 23.50
N TYR A 432 -8.84 17.48 23.18
CA TYR A 432 -9.27 17.24 21.81
C TYR A 432 -9.21 18.52 20.98
N ARG A 433 -8.55 18.42 19.82
CA ARG A 433 -8.51 19.49 18.82
C ARG A 433 -9.00 18.95 17.49
N SER A 434 -10.11 19.53 17.02
CA SER A 434 -10.71 19.15 15.73
C SER A 434 -9.83 19.46 14.52
N ARG A 435 -8.85 20.37 14.66
CA ARG A 435 -7.88 20.73 13.63
C ARG A 435 -6.52 20.99 14.26
N GLY A 436 -5.50 20.30 13.76
CA GLY A 436 -4.10 20.60 14.01
C GLY A 436 -3.41 21.30 12.84
N PRO A 437 -2.09 21.55 12.93
CA PRO A 437 -1.30 21.92 11.78
C PRO A 437 -1.33 20.82 10.70
N VAL A 438 -1.01 21.20 9.46
CA VAL A 438 -0.86 20.23 8.36
C VAL A 438 0.34 19.33 8.66
N SER A 439 0.12 18.02 8.64
CA SER A 439 1.19 17.00 8.62
C SER A 439 1.66 16.81 7.18
N GLY A 440 2.90 17.15 6.87
CA GLY A 440 3.40 17.05 5.50
C GLY A 440 3.70 15.60 5.10
N ARG A 441 4.25 14.75 5.98
CA ARG A 441 4.38 13.30 5.70
C ARG A 441 3.03 12.67 5.42
N SER A 442 2.01 12.93 6.25
CA SER A 442 0.67 12.40 6.00
C SER A 442 0.12 12.94 4.69
N LEU A 443 0.29 14.24 4.40
CA LEU A 443 -0.15 14.81 3.12
C LEU A 443 0.53 14.11 1.92
N GLU A 444 1.82 13.82 1.98
CA GLU A 444 2.53 13.07 0.93
C GLU A 444 2.04 11.61 0.84
N GLN A 445 1.98 10.89 1.96
CA GLN A 445 1.54 9.48 2.01
C GLN A 445 0.14 9.33 1.39
N TRP A 446 -0.80 10.19 1.78
CA TRP A 446 -2.20 10.09 1.37
C TRP A 446 -2.53 10.83 0.06
N SER A 447 -1.59 11.62 -0.47
CA SER A 447 -1.60 12.05 -1.88
C SER A 447 -0.87 11.06 -2.80
N LEU A 448 -0.55 9.86 -2.29
CA LEU A 448 0.14 8.79 -3.01
C LEU A 448 1.55 9.18 -3.49
N GLY A 449 2.19 10.15 -2.84
CA GLY A 449 3.51 10.66 -3.22
C GLY A 449 3.50 11.52 -4.49
N LEU A 450 2.35 11.99 -4.97
CA LEU A 450 2.24 12.71 -6.25
C LEU A 450 3.08 14.00 -6.28
N ASN A 451 3.15 14.73 -5.16
CA ASN A 451 3.95 15.95 -5.08
C ASN A 451 5.46 15.64 -5.13
N SER A 452 5.88 14.62 -4.39
CA SER A 452 7.21 14.03 -4.48
C SER A 452 7.57 13.62 -5.92
N TYR A 453 6.66 12.93 -6.62
CA TYR A 453 6.85 12.52 -8.00
C TYR A 453 7.03 13.70 -8.97
N VAL A 454 6.16 14.71 -8.90
CA VAL A 454 6.26 15.90 -9.78
C VAL A 454 7.60 16.62 -9.55
N THR A 455 8.01 16.74 -8.29
CA THR A 455 9.29 17.34 -7.92
C THR A 455 10.47 16.57 -8.51
N ALA A 456 10.50 15.25 -8.33
CA ALA A 456 11.55 14.38 -8.87
C ALA A 456 11.60 14.41 -10.41
N SER A 457 10.43 14.37 -11.06
CA SER A 457 10.30 14.42 -12.52
C SER A 457 10.80 15.74 -13.12
N ALA A 458 10.72 16.84 -12.38
CA ALA A 458 11.29 18.12 -12.76
C ALA A 458 12.81 18.23 -12.49
N GLY A 459 13.48 17.14 -12.07
CA GLY A 459 14.89 17.13 -11.70
C GLY A 459 15.17 17.69 -10.30
N GLY A 460 14.12 17.96 -9.52
CA GLY A 460 14.22 18.26 -8.10
C GLY A 460 14.54 17.01 -7.28
N ARG A 461 14.86 17.18 -6.00
CA ARG A 461 14.98 16.08 -5.06
C ARG A 461 13.72 16.06 -4.21
N THR A 462 13.08 14.90 -4.11
CA THR A 462 12.04 14.68 -3.10
C THR A 462 12.63 15.02 -1.74
N ARG A 463 12.09 16.05 -1.09
CA ARG A 463 12.42 16.36 0.29
C ARG A 463 11.39 15.62 1.13
N TYR A 464 11.78 14.48 1.69
CA TYR A 464 11.06 13.88 2.82
C TYR A 464 10.78 14.99 3.82
N ASP A 465 9.57 15.06 4.37
CA ASP A 465 9.22 16.08 5.34
C ASP A 465 10.29 16.10 6.44
N GLN A 466 11.06 17.18 6.55
CA GLN A 466 12.31 17.16 7.34
C GLN A 466 12.07 17.53 8.80
N ASP A 467 10.87 18.01 9.14
CA ASP A 467 10.59 18.48 10.49
C ASP A 467 9.08 18.47 10.85
N ASN A 468 8.75 17.63 11.82
CA ASN A 468 7.43 17.44 12.42
C ASN A 468 7.17 18.36 13.62
N SER A 469 8.08 19.29 13.96
CA SER A 469 7.99 20.16 15.14
C SER A 469 6.64 20.89 15.30
N ARG A 470 5.92 21.14 14.20
CA ARG A 470 4.59 21.75 14.22
C ARG A 470 3.54 20.85 14.87
N LEU A 471 3.61 19.54 14.66
CA LEU A 471 2.66 18.57 15.23
C LEU A 471 2.81 18.45 16.75
N HIS A 472 3.97 18.80 17.32
CA HIS A 472 4.20 18.77 18.77
C HIS A 472 3.37 19.80 19.54
N ARG A 473 2.83 20.84 18.86
CA ARG A 473 2.16 21.96 19.53
C ARG A 473 0.82 21.56 20.16
N GLY A 474 0.81 21.44 21.49
CA GLY A 474 -0.37 21.00 22.23
C GLY A 474 -0.58 19.49 22.21
N ALA A 475 0.46 18.74 21.84
CA ALA A 475 0.55 17.29 21.97
C ALA A 475 1.38 16.94 23.22
N LEU A 476 1.31 15.67 23.62
CA LEU A 476 2.25 15.09 24.59
C LEU A 476 3.43 14.50 23.83
N THR A 477 4.66 14.79 24.25
CA THR A 477 5.87 14.28 23.61
C THR A 477 6.72 13.48 24.60
N TYR A 478 7.13 12.29 24.18
CA TYR A 478 7.99 11.39 24.96
C TYR A 478 9.21 11.03 24.12
N THR A 479 10.42 11.21 24.67
CA THR A 479 11.66 11.04 23.91
C THR A 479 12.59 10.06 24.63
N THR A 480 13.24 9.17 23.88
CA THR A 480 14.29 8.28 24.42
C THR A 480 15.53 9.08 24.83
N GLU A 481 16.44 8.42 25.57
CA GLU A 481 17.84 8.85 25.57
C GLU A 481 18.47 8.72 24.17
N PRO A 482 19.57 9.43 23.87
CA PRO A 482 20.25 9.27 22.59
C PRO A 482 20.75 7.84 22.45
N PHE A 483 20.59 7.27 21.27
CA PHE A 483 21.17 5.98 20.97
C PHE A 483 22.69 6.08 20.93
N GLY A 484 23.39 5.22 21.68
CA GLY A 484 24.86 5.21 21.74
C GLY A 484 25.51 4.53 20.53
N SER A 485 24.77 3.66 19.86
CA SER A 485 25.20 2.89 18.68
C SER A 485 24.12 2.96 17.59
N PRO A 486 24.48 2.68 16.31
CA PRO A 486 23.49 2.55 15.25
C PRO A 486 22.44 1.50 15.66
N THR A 487 21.17 1.85 15.56
CA THR A 487 20.07 0.98 16.00
C THR A 487 19.02 0.91 14.91
N LEU A 488 18.62 -0.29 14.52
CA LEU A 488 17.58 -0.52 13.53
C LEU A 488 16.23 -0.66 14.25
N LEU A 489 15.28 0.22 13.95
CA LEU A 489 13.87 0.05 14.27
C LEU A 489 13.21 -0.70 13.12
N ALA A 490 12.75 -1.94 13.28
CA ALA A 490 12.16 -2.69 12.17
C ALA A 490 11.07 -3.70 12.58
N GLY A 491 9.80 -3.36 12.33
CA GLY A 491 8.67 -4.26 12.60
C GLY A 491 7.38 -3.56 13.05
N PRO A 492 6.43 -4.33 13.64
CA PRO A 492 5.21 -3.79 14.25
C PRO A 492 5.50 -2.90 15.47
N ILE A 493 4.75 -1.81 15.61
CA ILE A 493 4.90 -0.85 16.72
C ILE A 493 3.52 -0.67 17.37
N THR A 494 3.47 -0.72 18.70
CA THR A 494 2.21 -0.55 19.45
C THR A 494 2.39 0.42 20.60
N LEU A 495 1.45 1.34 20.77
CA LEU A 495 1.35 2.21 21.94
C LEU A 495 0.15 1.79 22.79
N SER A 496 0.38 1.38 24.03
CA SER A 496 -0.67 1.12 25.02
C SER A 496 -0.85 2.35 25.92
N VAL A 497 -2.02 2.99 25.83
CA VAL A 497 -2.40 4.15 26.65
C VAL A 497 -3.44 3.72 27.69
N GLN A 498 -3.15 4.00 28.96
CA GLN A 498 -4.12 3.94 30.06
C GLN A 498 -4.65 5.35 30.26
N ALA A 499 -5.95 5.57 30.05
CA ALA A 499 -6.51 6.91 30.15
C ALA A 499 -7.99 6.95 30.57
N THR A 500 -8.38 8.07 31.17
CA THR A 500 -9.79 8.47 31.30
C THR A 500 -10.11 9.60 30.30
N ALA A 501 -11.38 9.77 29.99
CA ALA A 501 -11.89 10.87 29.19
C ALA A 501 -13.21 11.39 29.78
N ASP A 502 -13.60 12.63 29.51
CA ASP A 502 -14.89 13.20 29.90
C ASP A 502 -15.97 13.10 28.80
N THR A 503 -15.61 12.54 27.65
CA THR A 503 -16.47 12.33 26.47
C THR A 503 -16.81 10.86 26.25
N THR A 504 -17.83 10.60 25.42
CA THR A 504 -18.22 9.23 25.03
C THR A 504 -17.39 8.65 23.88
N GLU A 505 -16.35 9.37 23.46
CA GLU A 505 -15.42 8.99 22.41
C GLU A 505 -14.05 9.62 22.70
N THR A 506 -12.98 8.96 22.26
CA THR A 506 -11.65 9.56 22.19
C THR A 506 -11.06 9.42 20.79
N LEU A 507 -10.09 10.26 20.46
CA LEU A 507 -9.26 10.09 19.26
C LEU A 507 -7.82 10.19 19.70
N TRP A 508 -7.11 9.08 19.58
CA TRP A 508 -5.68 8.99 19.81
C TRP A 508 -4.97 9.00 18.47
N VAL A 509 -3.97 9.86 18.31
CA VAL A 509 -3.08 9.89 17.15
C VAL A 509 -1.65 9.89 17.66
N ALA A 510 -0.87 8.92 17.22
CA ALA A 510 0.52 8.72 17.64
C ALA A 510 1.44 8.87 16.44
N HIS A 511 2.42 9.76 16.52
CA HIS A 511 3.50 9.90 15.55
C HIS A 511 4.81 9.41 16.17
N LEU A 512 5.62 8.71 15.39
CA LEU A 512 6.97 8.32 15.77
C LEU A 512 7.97 9.00 14.83
N ASP A 513 8.90 9.75 15.41
CA ASP A 513 9.89 10.56 14.72
C ASP A 513 11.31 10.17 15.15
N ASP A 514 12.26 10.33 14.22
CA ASP A 514 13.71 10.35 14.47
C ASP A 514 14.17 11.79 14.74
N VAL A 515 14.67 12.07 15.94
CA VAL A 515 15.11 13.41 16.36
C VAL A 515 16.63 13.49 16.32
N ALA A 516 17.13 14.35 15.43
CA ALA A 516 18.56 14.60 15.30
C ALA A 516 19.12 15.42 16.47
N PRO A 517 20.44 15.38 16.75
CA PRO A 517 21.08 16.16 17.81
C PRO A 517 20.81 17.67 17.72
N GLU A 518 20.67 18.21 16.52
CA GLU A 518 20.32 19.60 16.26
C GLU A 518 18.83 19.94 16.52
N GLY A 519 18.01 18.92 16.82
CA GLY A 519 16.59 19.05 17.20
C GLY A 519 15.58 18.86 16.06
N ALA A 520 16.02 18.60 14.84
CA ALA A 520 15.13 18.31 13.71
C ALA A 520 14.35 17.00 13.97
N SER A 521 13.01 17.04 13.90
CA SER A 521 12.13 15.88 14.16
C SER A 521 11.66 15.27 12.85
N ARG A 522 12.32 14.22 12.37
CA ARG A 522 12.00 13.61 11.07
C ARG A 522 10.94 12.50 11.23
N PRO A 523 9.77 12.60 10.59
CA PRO A 523 8.71 11.61 10.75
C PRO A 523 9.06 10.26 10.14
N LEU A 524 8.86 9.19 10.92
CA LEU A 524 9.03 7.81 10.46
C LEU A 524 7.68 7.19 10.10
N THR A 525 6.75 7.19 11.05
CA THR A 525 5.45 6.51 10.93
C THR A 525 4.40 7.10 11.86
N MET A 526 3.15 6.66 11.74
CA MET A 526 2.05 7.11 12.57
C MET A 526 0.98 6.02 12.76
N GLY A 527 0.09 6.27 13.70
CA GLY A 527 -1.07 5.43 14.02
C GLY A 527 -2.20 6.25 14.63
N ALA A 528 -3.41 5.72 14.61
CA ALA A 528 -4.55 6.33 15.27
C ALA A 528 -5.56 5.29 15.74
N LEU A 529 -6.37 5.68 16.72
CA LEU A 529 -7.47 4.88 17.27
C LEU A 529 -8.60 5.77 17.77
N LEU A 530 -9.83 5.50 17.33
CA LEU A 530 -11.02 5.93 18.03
C LEU A 530 -11.24 5.05 19.26
N GLY A 531 -11.46 5.67 20.42
CA GLY A 531 -11.66 4.95 21.67
C GLY A 531 -12.82 3.95 21.61
N SER A 532 -13.84 4.25 20.82
CA SER A 532 -14.98 3.37 20.63
C SER A 532 -14.70 2.11 19.80
N HIS A 533 -13.59 2.12 19.05
CA HIS A 533 -13.09 0.99 18.26
C HIS A 533 -12.03 0.16 19.02
N ARG A 534 -11.83 0.39 20.32
CA ARG A 534 -10.75 -0.26 21.11
C ARG A 534 -10.81 -1.78 21.18
N LYS A 535 -11.97 -2.41 20.96
CA LYS A 535 -12.16 -3.86 21.13
C LYS A 535 -11.19 -4.64 20.23
N LEU A 536 -10.38 -5.51 20.83
CA LEU A 536 -9.43 -6.37 20.11
C LEU A 536 -10.10 -7.68 19.67
N ASP A 537 -9.66 -8.18 18.51
CA ASP A 537 -9.85 -9.56 18.07
C ASP A 537 -8.69 -10.41 18.62
N PRO A 538 -8.92 -11.30 19.60
CA PRO A 538 -7.85 -12.10 20.18
C PRO A 538 -7.24 -13.11 19.20
N ALA A 539 -7.95 -13.49 18.12
CA ALA A 539 -7.44 -14.46 17.13
C ALA A 539 -6.56 -13.81 16.06
N ARG A 540 -6.63 -12.49 15.91
CA ARG A 540 -5.89 -11.72 14.88
C ARG A 540 -4.89 -10.72 15.48
N THR A 541 -5.01 -10.43 16.76
CA THR A 541 -4.02 -9.64 17.51
C THR A 541 -2.77 -10.48 17.74
N TRP A 542 -1.61 -9.89 17.51
CA TRP A 542 -0.33 -10.55 17.78
C TRP A 542 0.12 -10.20 19.19
N TYR A 543 0.52 -11.22 19.95
CA TYR A 543 0.92 -11.09 21.34
C TYR A 543 2.36 -11.55 21.54
N LEU A 544 3.06 -10.89 22.45
CA LEU A 544 4.28 -11.43 23.05
C LEU A 544 3.94 -12.56 24.03
N PRO A 545 4.91 -13.41 24.42
CA PRO A 545 4.67 -14.52 25.35
C PRO A 545 4.08 -14.08 26.70
N ASP A 546 4.34 -12.84 27.15
CA ASP A 546 3.81 -12.27 28.39
C ASP A 546 2.38 -11.68 28.25
N GLY A 547 1.75 -11.83 27.08
CA GLY A 547 0.41 -11.30 26.79
C GLY A 547 0.39 -9.84 26.34
N THR A 548 1.56 -9.19 26.18
CA THR A 548 1.63 -7.84 25.62
C THR A 548 1.17 -7.82 24.19
N VAL A 549 0.37 -6.83 23.81
CA VAL A 549 -0.04 -6.62 22.43
C VAL A 549 1.18 -6.13 21.62
N LEU A 550 1.67 -6.96 20.70
CA LEU A 550 2.73 -6.60 19.75
C LEU A 550 2.14 -5.86 18.54
N ARG A 551 0.98 -6.32 18.06
CA ARG A 551 0.22 -5.67 16.99
C ARG A 551 -1.28 -5.85 17.24
N PRO A 552 -2.05 -4.80 17.54
CA PRO A 552 -3.48 -4.91 17.78
C PRO A 552 -4.23 -5.19 16.48
N HIS A 553 -5.27 -6.01 16.57
CA HIS A 553 -6.31 -6.11 15.54
C HIS A 553 -7.65 -5.68 16.13
N HIS A 554 -8.11 -4.47 15.81
CA HIS A 554 -9.39 -3.98 16.32
C HIS A 554 -10.58 -4.50 15.51
N ILE A 555 -11.66 -4.86 16.20
CA ILE A 555 -12.96 -5.17 15.60
C ILE A 555 -13.71 -3.85 15.41
N SER A 556 -13.74 -3.37 14.17
CA SER A 556 -14.35 -2.08 13.81
C SER A 556 -15.75 -2.22 13.18
N THR A 557 -16.44 -3.33 13.42
CA THR A 557 -17.83 -3.52 13.00
C THR A 557 -18.77 -2.65 13.84
N ARG A 558 -19.95 -2.29 13.31
CA ARG A 558 -20.92 -1.45 14.03
C ARG A 558 -21.28 -2.04 15.41
N ASP A 559 -21.55 -3.33 15.47
CA ASP A 559 -21.96 -4.02 16.70
C ASP A 559 -20.83 -4.16 17.73
N ALA A 560 -19.57 -4.04 17.29
CA ALA A 560 -18.41 -4.12 18.17
C ALA A 560 -18.03 -2.77 18.79
N VAL A 561 -18.64 -1.66 18.32
CA VAL A 561 -18.39 -0.32 18.85
C VAL A 561 -18.81 -0.26 20.32
N GLN A 562 -17.89 0.17 21.17
CA GLN A 562 -18.13 0.35 22.60
C GLN A 562 -17.94 1.82 22.92
N PRO A 563 -18.98 2.62 23.22
CA PRO A 563 -18.77 3.99 23.67
C PRO A 563 -17.72 4.07 24.80
N VAL A 564 -16.95 5.15 24.82
CA VAL A 564 -16.07 5.43 25.97
C VAL A 564 -16.96 5.81 27.14
N GLU A 565 -16.71 5.26 28.32
CA GLU A 565 -17.44 5.64 29.53
C GLU A 565 -16.72 6.83 30.20
N PRO A 566 -17.35 8.00 30.33
CA PRO A 566 -16.71 9.16 30.94
C PRO A 566 -16.21 8.86 32.36
N GLY A 567 -14.97 9.22 32.64
CA GLY A 567 -14.29 9.00 33.93
C GLY A 567 -13.78 7.58 34.15
N GLN A 568 -14.11 6.61 33.30
CA GLN A 568 -13.63 5.22 33.44
C GLN A 568 -12.20 5.09 32.91
N LEU A 569 -11.31 4.51 33.73
CA LEU A 569 -9.96 4.16 33.28
C LEU A 569 -10.05 3.05 32.25
N THR A 570 -9.58 3.35 31.04
CA THR A 570 -9.66 2.46 29.88
C THR A 570 -8.29 2.30 29.24
N ARG A 571 -7.97 1.07 28.82
CA ARG A 571 -6.79 0.75 28.01
C ARG A 571 -7.10 0.92 26.52
N TYR A 572 -6.18 1.58 25.81
CA TYR A 572 -6.21 1.76 24.36
C TYR A 572 -4.89 1.26 23.76
N ASP A 573 -4.93 0.15 23.02
CA ASP A 573 -3.77 -0.36 22.28
C ASP A 573 -3.80 0.19 20.85
N ILE A 574 -2.94 1.16 20.53
CA ILE A 574 -2.91 1.88 19.26
C ILE A 574 -1.87 1.24 18.34
N GLU A 575 -2.29 0.75 17.18
CA GLU A 575 -1.36 0.34 16.11
C GLU A 575 -0.66 1.60 15.57
N ILE A 576 0.68 1.65 15.69
CA ILE A 576 1.51 2.57 14.92
C ILE A 576 2.02 1.76 13.72
N PHE A 577 1.74 2.23 12.49
CA PHE A 577 2.02 1.43 11.31
C PHE A 577 3.49 0.97 11.25
N PRO A 578 3.74 -0.28 10.80
CA PRO A 578 5.07 -0.86 10.86
C PRO A 578 6.04 -0.11 9.95
N THR A 579 7.31 -0.02 10.36
CA THR A 579 8.34 0.66 9.58
C THR A 579 9.69 -0.04 9.73
N ALA A 580 10.65 0.30 8.87
CA ALA A 580 12.07 0.07 9.09
C ALA A 580 12.82 1.41 9.01
N ALA A 581 13.64 1.75 10.01
CA ALA A 581 14.43 2.97 10.06
C ALA A 581 15.76 2.75 10.80
N LEU A 582 16.87 3.27 10.24
CA LEU A 582 18.15 3.30 10.94
C LEU A 582 18.24 4.57 11.78
N ILE A 583 18.36 4.39 13.09
CA ILE A 583 18.58 5.47 14.05
C ILE A 583 20.08 5.64 14.24
N THR A 584 20.58 6.83 13.88
CA THR A 584 22.01 7.16 13.90
C THR A 584 22.47 7.43 15.35
N PRO A 585 23.71 7.10 15.74
CA PRO A 585 24.22 7.48 17.05
C PRO A 585 24.00 8.96 17.39
N GLY A 586 23.57 9.23 18.62
CA GLY A 586 23.23 10.57 19.10
C GLY A 586 21.81 11.04 18.75
N HIS A 587 21.12 10.38 17.82
CA HIS A 587 19.70 10.63 17.57
C HIS A 587 18.84 10.02 18.68
N ARG A 588 17.57 10.44 18.74
CA ARG A 588 16.56 9.94 19.69
C ARG A 588 15.29 9.54 18.95
N LEU A 589 14.53 8.61 19.51
CA LEU A 589 13.16 8.37 19.05
C LEU A 589 12.20 9.25 19.87
N ARG A 590 11.24 9.89 19.18
CA ARG A 590 10.19 10.69 19.81
C ARG A 590 8.81 10.16 19.45
N LEU A 591 8.04 9.83 20.47
CA LEU A 591 6.60 9.64 20.39
C LEU A 591 5.89 10.98 20.59
N THR A 592 5.05 11.38 19.64
CA THR A 592 4.11 12.49 19.80
C THR A 592 2.68 11.94 19.84
N LEU A 593 2.02 12.07 21.00
CA LEU A 593 0.63 11.68 21.22
C LEU A 593 -0.29 12.91 21.16
N THR A 594 -1.20 12.91 20.21
CA THR A 594 -2.11 14.02 19.88
C THR A 594 -3.51 13.49 19.53
N THR A 595 -4.37 14.38 19.04
CA THR A 595 -5.77 14.10 18.64
C THR A 595 -6.07 14.50 17.20
N TYR A 596 -5.05 14.82 16.40
CA TYR A 596 -5.20 15.30 15.04
C TYR A 596 -4.12 14.74 14.11
N ASP A 597 -4.48 14.58 12.84
CA ASP A 597 -3.55 14.46 11.72
C ASP A 597 -4.21 15.12 10.50
N PHE A 598 -4.02 16.42 10.31
CA PHE A 598 -4.74 17.16 9.29
C PHE A 598 -3.94 17.24 7.98
N PRO A 599 -4.55 17.08 6.78
CA PRO A 599 -5.98 16.85 6.52
C PRO A 599 -6.40 15.37 6.48
N HIS A 600 -5.51 14.44 6.82
CA HIS A 600 -5.72 13.00 6.68
C HIS A 600 -6.87 12.49 7.57
N LEU A 601 -6.73 12.56 8.90
CA LEU A 601 -7.73 12.10 9.86
C LEU A 601 -8.74 13.20 10.15
N VAL A 602 -9.91 13.08 9.50
CA VAL A 602 -11.08 13.91 9.77
C VAL A 602 -12.25 12.97 10.07
N PRO A 603 -12.56 12.72 11.36
CA PRO A 603 -13.66 11.84 11.75
C PRO A 603 -14.99 12.26 11.10
N ASN A 604 -15.92 11.33 10.93
CA ASN A 604 -17.25 11.58 10.39
C ASN A 604 -18.09 12.53 11.29
N VAL A 605 -19.28 12.93 10.83
CA VAL A 605 -20.11 13.91 11.55
C VAL A 605 -20.47 13.48 12.98
N PRO A 606 -21.05 12.29 13.24
CA PRO A 606 -21.39 11.88 14.60
C PRO A 606 -20.16 11.72 15.49
N THR A 607 -19.07 11.14 15.01
CA THR A 607 -17.83 10.98 15.79
C THR A 607 -17.25 12.34 16.20
N ARG A 608 -17.26 13.36 15.31
CA ARG A 608 -16.81 14.71 15.69
C ARG A 608 -17.67 15.36 16.77
N ARG A 609 -18.96 15.05 16.84
CA ARG A 609 -19.85 15.54 17.90
C ARG A 609 -19.50 14.86 19.23
N ALA A 610 -19.24 13.54 19.22
CA ALA A 610 -18.88 12.78 20.41
C ALA A 610 -17.50 13.17 20.98
N LEU A 611 -16.57 13.62 20.13
CA LEU A 611 -15.24 14.10 20.53
C LEU A 611 -15.23 15.55 21.06
N ALA A 612 -16.25 16.35 20.76
CA ALA A 612 -16.21 17.79 20.98
C ALA A 612 -16.05 18.15 22.45
N GLY A 613 -15.06 19.00 22.75
CA GLY A 613 -14.76 19.45 24.12
C GLY A 613 -13.96 18.44 24.95
N GLY A 614 -13.59 17.28 24.39
CA GLY A 614 -12.95 16.21 25.14
C GLY A 614 -11.64 16.59 25.82
N LEU A 615 -11.51 16.21 27.09
CA LEU A 615 -10.30 16.23 27.88
C LEU A 615 -9.92 14.80 28.24
N TYR A 616 -8.74 14.37 27.78
CA TYR A 616 -8.22 13.04 28.06
C TYR A 616 -7.10 13.13 29.09
N GLN A 617 -7.07 12.16 30.00
CA GLN A 617 -6.11 12.09 31.10
C GLN A 617 -5.33 10.79 30.99
N VAL A 618 -4.09 10.87 30.50
CA VAL A 618 -3.19 9.74 30.29
C VAL A 618 -2.44 9.43 31.58
N HIS A 619 -2.57 8.20 32.07
CA HIS A 619 -1.85 7.70 33.24
C HIS A 619 -0.41 7.34 32.87
N GLN A 620 0.52 7.79 33.69
CA GLN A 620 1.97 7.63 33.52
C GLN A 620 2.55 7.04 34.81
N GLY A 621 3.40 6.02 34.70
CA GLY A 621 3.92 5.31 35.87
C GLY A 621 2.85 4.60 36.70
N GLY A 622 3.24 4.19 37.91
CA GLY A 622 2.38 3.49 38.86
C GLY A 622 1.94 2.09 38.42
N PRO A 623 0.83 1.57 38.96
CA PRO A 623 0.34 0.21 38.68
C PRO A 623 -0.30 0.05 37.30
N THR A 624 -0.66 1.15 36.62
CA THR A 624 -1.27 1.14 35.28
C THR A 624 -0.47 2.01 34.30
N PRO A 625 0.79 1.68 34.02
CA PRO A 625 1.63 2.55 33.23
C PRO A 625 1.28 2.46 31.73
N SER A 626 1.21 3.61 31.05
CA SER A 626 1.20 3.66 29.59
C SER A 626 2.60 3.36 29.04
N PHE A 627 2.69 2.61 27.94
CA PHE A 627 3.96 2.19 27.35
C PHE A 627 3.90 2.05 25.83
N LEU A 628 5.06 2.18 25.20
CA LEU A 628 5.33 1.98 23.78
C LEU A 628 6.14 0.70 23.61
N VAL A 629 5.84 -0.11 22.59
CA VAL A 629 6.63 -1.28 22.20
C VAL A 629 7.28 -0.99 20.85
N LEU A 630 8.62 -1.05 20.80
CA LEU A 630 9.44 -0.79 19.63
C LEU A 630 10.27 -2.03 19.27
N PRO A 631 10.28 -2.50 18.01
CA PRO A 631 11.14 -3.59 17.57
C PRO A 631 12.54 -3.06 17.23
N LEU A 632 13.49 -3.22 18.14
CA LEU A 632 14.86 -2.70 18.01
C LEU A 632 15.86 -3.83 17.75
N ALA A 633 16.76 -3.63 16.78
CA ALA A 633 17.82 -4.56 16.43
C ALA A 633 19.17 -3.85 16.32
N ASP A 634 20.25 -4.62 16.50
CA ASP A 634 21.54 -4.25 15.93
C ASP A 634 21.44 -4.35 14.39
N PRO A 635 21.70 -3.29 13.60
CA PRO A 635 21.66 -3.37 12.14
C PRO A 635 22.58 -4.43 11.54
N ASP A 636 23.65 -4.84 12.23
CA ASP A 636 24.58 -5.87 11.75
C ASP A 636 24.05 -7.30 11.95
N SER A 637 22.95 -7.48 12.69
CA SER A 637 22.29 -8.79 12.86
C SER A 637 21.52 -9.27 11.62
N LEU A 638 21.21 -8.38 10.67
CA LEU A 638 20.33 -8.63 9.51
C LEU A 638 21.08 -8.58 8.16
N GLY A 639 22.36 -8.99 8.19
CA GLY A 639 23.30 -8.85 7.08
C GLY A 639 23.05 -9.72 5.86
#